data_AF-A0A2D5GAL9-F1
#
_entry.id   AF-A0A2D5GAL9-F1
#
_cell.length_a   1.000
_cell.length_b   1.000
_cell.length_c   1.000
_cell.angle_alpha   90.00
_cell.angle_beta   90.00
_cell.angle_gamma   90.00
#
_symmetry.space_group_name_H-M   'P 1'
#
loop_
_entity.id
_entity.type
_entity.pdbx_description
1 polymer ?
#
loop_
_entity_poly.entity_id
_entity_poly.type
_entity_poly.pdbx_seq_one_letter_code
_entity_poly.pdbx_strand_id
1 'polypeptide(L)'
;MDEDVVTVPEIGEQASVVDNNAPEVDKSPPVSVPDDKYFGLWWRHLGSAELEKLIDRMIVNNQQLQISAQRVVQAKARSIQDYAQTLPEVTTTAGYTLEAPEGGLGSVPKGSSPSSDEEFEVGLNARYTVDIWGERASFAQASQYRLQRAVYEYDARLLQTITDLSKAYLEYLALNDRIRSARESDTALNSMLKAMADLYEQGDATVVEMQIQRSSVYNSRVVLPTLELSKEQVANRIARLVGVAPGELRLSDLGLDSLTFPSQVQGISSAYILRRPDIQAIEAAMLAADADIDVARKALLPSLELAAEIGFGSASASQLFQPHTLMWNFVSNLTATIFDGGRREQQIKFAQAVRAELVETYVFNVYSGLQQARDALNGIKFTERRLSMQKTSTEAAKEALDLGLDSYRAGGIDFLTFLDSTHSYQRRKDELFTFYLEYYQSFIDLYGALGGGIPYRGAYSGTSQVKGSIAALDAGEQKKADELSGPSWIEGEEGWLVEPERYRGKERWLVRLSGVFDAFATESVLKDFRRRYQDIRPAKALLAERIGFTDSEKQRQASWYALNITGFQNKDEAEDWCSMLRKNQQRCIVFQPDDNFEVDGVFLVDKRYASESLVALLEDDIEDNEESKLLPGEQTSGTLEEEQIQEGSVIDKRGLLYSLLKSDGTHAW
;
A
#
# COMPACT_ATOMS: atom_id res chain seq x y z
N MET A 1 -26.34 -38.82 -17.78
CA MET A 1 -24.93 -38.82 -17.34
C MET A 1 -25.00 -38.88 -15.83
N ASP A 2 -25.22 -40.10 -15.35
CA ASP A 2 -25.15 -40.43 -13.93
C ASP A 2 -23.72 -40.86 -13.62
N GLU A 3 -23.27 -40.53 -12.41
CA GLU A 3 -22.01 -40.97 -11.78
C GLU A 3 -20.71 -40.36 -12.29
N ASP A 4 -20.47 -39.09 -11.93
CA ASP A 4 -19.13 -38.61 -11.53
C ASP A 4 -19.27 -37.31 -10.72
N VAL A 5 -20.09 -37.37 -9.66
CA VAL A 5 -20.01 -36.35 -8.61
C VAL A 5 -18.78 -36.73 -7.80
N VAL A 6 -17.70 -35.97 -7.94
CA VAL A 6 -16.63 -35.94 -6.94
C VAL A 6 -17.27 -35.45 -5.65
N THR A 7 -17.82 -36.39 -4.89
CA THR A 7 -18.21 -36.15 -3.52
C THR A 7 -16.89 -35.91 -2.79
N VAL A 8 -16.71 -34.69 -2.29
CA VAL A 8 -15.76 -34.48 -1.20
C VAL A 8 -16.07 -35.59 -0.19
N PRO A 9 -15.11 -36.43 0.22
CA PRO A 9 -15.39 -37.52 1.15
C PRO A 9 -16.16 -36.91 2.31
N GLU A 10 -17.35 -37.46 2.61
CA GLU A 10 -18.07 -37.12 3.84
C GLU A 10 -17.03 -37.24 4.95
N ILE A 11 -16.65 -36.08 5.51
CA ILE A 11 -15.78 -36.05 6.67
C ILE A 11 -16.61 -36.80 7.71
N GLY A 12 -16.25 -38.08 7.93
CA GLY A 12 -16.96 -38.96 8.83
C GLY A 12 -17.17 -38.26 10.16
N GLU A 13 -18.27 -38.61 10.86
CA GLU A 13 -18.67 -38.10 12.18
C GLU A 13 -17.49 -37.43 12.88
N GLN A 14 -17.53 -36.10 13.01
CA GLN A 14 -16.54 -35.33 13.73
C GLN A 14 -16.12 -36.14 14.95
N ALA A 15 -14.85 -36.57 14.97
CA ALA A 15 -14.35 -37.43 16.02
C ALA A 15 -14.84 -36.88 17.36
N SER A 16 -15.44 -37.74 18.19
CA SER A 16 -16.01 -37.37 19.48
C SER A 16 -15.08 -36.37 20.14
N VAL A 17 -15.60 -35.16 20.38
CA VAL A 17 -14.91 -34.04 21.03
C VAL A 17 -13.90 -34.62 22.00
N VAL A 18 -12.60 -34.42 21.76
CA VAL A 18 -11.58 -34.78 22.73
C VAL A 18 -12.03 -34.11 24.02
N ASP A 19 -12.34 -34.93 25.02
CA ASP A 19 -12.88 -34.52 26.32
C ASP A 19 -11.79 -33.71 27.04
N ASN A 20 -11.62 -32.49 26.59
CA ASN A 20 -10.76 -31.49 27.20
C ASN A 20 -11.55 -31.01 28.41
N ASN A 21 -11.40 -31.72 29.52
CA ASN A 21 -11.55 -31.18 30.87
C ASN A 21 -10.49 -30.06 31.13
N ALA A 22 -10.34 -29.14 30.17
CA ALA A 22 -9.72 -27.86 30.40
C ALA A 22 -10.72 -27.03 31.20
N PRO A 23 -10.32 -26.45 32.34
CA PRO A 23 -11.21 -25.60 33.13
C PRO A 23 -11.82 -24.53 32.22
N GLU A 24 -13.14 -24.36 32.34
CA GLU A 24 -13.93 -23.34 31.66
C GLU A 24 -13.17 -22.01 31.72
N VAL A 25 -12.71 -21.55 30.55
CA VAL A 25 -11.98 -20.28 30.45
C VAL A 25 -12.96 -19.20 30.88
N ASP A 26 -12.66 -18.59 32.05
CA ASP A 26 -13.44 -17.51 32.62
C ASP A 26 -13.79 -16.49 31.54
N LYS A 27 -15.08 -16.14 31.43
CA LYS A 27 -15.55 -15.16 30.45
C LYS A 27 -14.83 -13.87 30.75
N SER A 28 -13.77 -13.62 29.97
CA SER A 28 -12.91 -12.48 30.19
C SER A 28 -13.80 -11.22 30.11
N PRO A 29 -13.70 -10.30 31.08
CA PRO A 29 -14.46 -9.06 31.05
C PRO A 29 -14.22 -8.35 29.71
N PRO A 30 -15.18 -7.55 29.20
CA PRO A 30 -14.95 -6.77 27.98
C PRO A 30 -13.73 -5.87 28.19
N VAL A 31 -12.61 -6.27 27.59
CA VAL A 31 -11.33 -5.59 27.71
C VAL A 31 -11.38 -4.36 26.83
N SER A 32 -11.24 -3.18 27.43
CA SER A 32 -11.08 -1.92 26.71
C SER A 32 -9.88 -2.02 25.76
N VAL A 33 -10.11 -1.68 24.49
CA VAL A 33 -9.09 -1.61 23.44
C VAL A 33 -7.89 -0.78 23.94
N PRO A 34 -6.66 -1.33 24.02
CA PRO A 34 -5.46 -0.53 24.22
C PRO A 34 -5.37 0.60 23.20
N ASP A 35 -4.86 1.75 23.62
CA ASP A 35 -4.73 2.96 22.80
C ASP A 35 -4.06 2.66 21.43
N ASP A 36 -4.87 2.68 20.35
CA ASP A 36 -4.50 2.23 18.98
C ASP A 36 -3.26 2.96 18.43
N LYS A 37 -2.94 4.14 18.99
CA LYS A 37 -1.78 4.95 18.63
C LYS A 37 -0.45 4.21 18.76
N TYR A 38 -0.30 3.35 19.75
CA TYR A 38 0.96 2.62 20.02
C TYR A 38 1.11 1.35 19.18
N PHE A 39 -0.01 0.77 18.75
CA PHE A 39 -0.04 -0.50 18.00
C PHE A 39 0.17 -0.28 16.48
N GLY A 40 -0.32 0.84 15.94
CA GLY A 40 -0.24 1.15 14.50
C GLY A 40 1.16 1.54 13.99
N LEU A 41 2.08 1.99 14.86
CA LEU A 41 3.42 2.48 14.49
C LEU A 41 4.51 1.92 15.41
N TRP A 42 4.38 0.66 15.83
CA TRP A 42 5.19 0.06 16.89
C TRP A 42 6.71 0.18 16.67
N TRP A 43 7.19 0.20 15.42
CA TRP A 43 8.62 0.33 15.11
C TRP A 43 9.22 1.69 15.52
N ARG A 44 8.41 2.75 15.61
CA ARG A 44 8.86 4.08 16.08
C ARG A 44 9.25 4.06 17.55
N HIS A 45 8.67 3.13 18.33
CA HIS A 45 9.04 2.96 19.74
C HIS A 45 10.39 2.28 19.93
N LEU A 46 10.99 1.72 18.87
CA LEU A 46 12.35 1.19 18.91
C LEU A 46 13.43 2.28 18.99
N GLY A 47 13.06 3.54 18.76
CA GLY A 47 13.98 4.68 18.88
C GLY A 47 15.02 4.80 17.77
N SER A 48 14.89 4.07 16.66
CA SER A 48 15.79 4.18 15.52
C SER A 48 15.21 5.04 14.39
N ALA A 49 15.75 6.25 14.27
CA ALA A 49 15.46 7.15 13.15
C ALA A 49 15.91 6.58 11.78
N GLU A 50 16.87 5.65 11.76
CA GLU A 50 17.28 4.96 10.54
C GLU A 50 16.21 3.95 10.11
N LEU A 51 15.69 3.12 11.04
CA LEU A 51 14.61 2.18 10.78
C LEU A 51 13.34 2.89 10.30
N GLU A 52 12.97 4.00 10.94
CA GLU A 52 11.82 4.79 10.52
C GLU A 52 11.93 5.27 9.07
N LYS A 53 13.09 5.82 8.69
CA LYS A 53 13.35 6.27 7.31
C LYS A 53 13.34 5.10 6.32
N LEU A 54 13.85 3.94 6.71
CA LEU A 54 13.81 2.74 5.86
C LEU A 54 12.36 2.30 5.62
N ILE A 55 11.53 2.29 6.66
CA ILE A 55 10.10 1.94 6.54
C ILE A 55 9.35 2.96 5.69
N ASP A 56 9.54 4.26 5.93
CA ASP A 56 8.91 5.30 5.13
C ASP A 56 9.31 5.20 3.64
N ARG A 57 10.60 4.93 3.37
CA ARG A 57 11.09 4.72 2.00
C ARG A 57 10.51 3.45 1.36
N MET A 58 10.38 2.37 2.13
CA MET A 58 9.82 1.10 1.68
C MET A 58 8.35 1.23 1.32
N ILE A 59 7.54 1.91 2.12
CA ILE A 59 6.11 2.13 1.83
C ILE A 59 5.92 2.78 0.45
N VAL A 60 6.78 3.73 0.09
CA VAL A 60 6.71 4.44 -1.19
C VAL A 60 7.29 3.61 -2.35
N ASN A 61 8.46 2.98 -2.16
CA ASN A 61 9.26 2.46 -3.28
C ASN A 61 9.23 0.94 -3.45
N ASN A 62 8.66 0.19 -2.50
CA ASN A 62 8.67 -1.27 -2.58
C ASN A 62 7.80 -1.78 -3.74
N GLN A 63 8.40 -2.54 -4.65
CA GLN A 63 7.72 -3.02 -5.86
C GLN A 63 6.57 -3.99 -5.55
N GLN A 64 6.65 -4.75 -4.46
CA GLN A 64 5.59 -5.68 -4.07
C GLN A 64 4.37 -4.96 -3.51
N LEU A 65 4.56 -3.85 -2.80
CA LEU A 65 3.48 -2.95 -2.41
C LEU A 65 2.87 -2.26 -3.63
N GLN A 66 3.70 -1.81 -4.59
CA GLN A 66 3.21 -1.23 -5.84
C GLN A 66 2.41 -2.23 -6.68
N ILE A 67 2.86 -3.48 -6.78
CA ILE A 67 2.11 -4.56 -7.44
C ILE A 67 0.75 -4.76 -6.75
N SER A 68 0.72 -4.82 -5.42
CA SER A 68 -0.52 -5.01 -4.67
C SER A 68 -1.46 -3.80 -4.83
N ALA A 69 -0.93 -2.58 -4.84
CA ALA A 69 -1.71 -1.37 -5.13
C ALA A 69 -2.34 -1.42 -6.53
N GLN A 70 -1.62 -1.91 -7.55
CA GLN A 70 -2.18 -2.11 -8.89
C GLN A 70 -3.28 -3.18 -8.91
N ARG A 71 -3.24 -4.20 -8.06
CA ARG A 71 -4.34 -5.16 -7.92
C ARG A 71 -5.61 -4.50 -7.37
N VAL A 72 -5.48 -3.55 -6.46
CA VAL A 72 -6.61 -2.73 -5.99
C VAL A 72 -7.21 -1.91 -7.13
N VAL A 73 -6.36 -1.26 -7.96
CA VAL A 73 -6.82 -0.51 -9.14
C VAL A 73 -7.55 -1.43 -10.13
N GLN A 74 -7.01 -2.63 -10.40
CA GLN A 74 -7.65 -3.62 -11.25
C GLN A 74 -9.00 -4.07 -10.69
N ALA A 75 -9.09 -4.33 -9.38
CA ALA A 75 -10.34 -4.71 -8.73
C ALA A 75 -11.38 -3.58 -8.76
N LYS A 76 -10.93 -2.32 -8.64
CA LYS A 76 -11.80 -1.14 -8.77
C LYS A 76 -12.35 -0.99 -10.19
N ALA A 77 -11.49 -1.13 -11.20
CA ALA A 77 -11.89 -1.08 -12.60
C ALA A 77 -12.91 -2.19 -12.92
N ARG A 78 -12.67 -3.42 -12.44
CA ARG A 78 -13.62 -4.53 -12.56
C ARG A 78 -14.94 -4.26 -11.84
N SER A 79 -14.89 -3.74 -10.61
CA SER A 79 -16.11 -3.39 -9.87
C SER A 79 -16.95 -2.34 -10.60
N ILE A 80 -16.33 -1.34 -11.22
CA ILE A 80 -17.03 -0.34 -12.05
C ILE A 80 -17.59 -0.97 -13.33
N GLN A 81 -16.82 -1.83 -13.99
CA GLN A 81 -17.26 -2.56 -15.18
C GLN A 81 -18.49 -3.45 -14.88
N ASP A 82 -18.46 -4.16 -13.77
CA ASP A 82 -19.56 -5.04 -13.35
C ASP A 82 -20.78 -4.24 -12.90
N TYR A 83 -20.57 -3.09 -12.25
CA TYR A 83 -21.64 -2.13 -11.97
C TYR A 83 -22.26 -1.56 -13.25
N ALA A 84 -21.47 -1.26 -14.29
CA ALA A 84 -21.98 -0.74 -15.55
C ALA A 84 -22.95 -1.71 -16.25
N GLN A 85 -22.85 -3.02 -15.99
CA GLN A 85 -23.83 -4.00 -16.48
C GLN A 85 -25.23 -3.82 -15.88
N THR A 86 -25.37 -3.08 -14.78
CA THR A 86 -26.67 -2.68 -14.19
C THR A 86 -27.33 -1.53 -14.93
N LEU A 87 -26.64 -0.92 -15.91
CA LEU A 87 -27.12 0.22 -16.70
C LEU A 87 -27.42 -0.19 -18.15
N PRO A 88 -28.21 0.60 -18.89
CA PRO A 88 -28.36 0.45 -20.34
C PRO A 88 -27.03 0.67 -21.06
N GLU A 89 -26.72 -0.20 -22.03
CA GLU A 89 -25.65 -0.01 -22.99
C GLU A 89 -26.21 0.67 -24.24
N VAL A 90 -25.56 1.73 -24.72
CA VAL A 90 -25.91 2.40 -25.97
C VAL A 90 -24.73 2.33 -26.92
N THR A 91 -24.94 1.70 -28.07
CA THR A 91 -23.96 1.58 -29.15
C THR A 91 -24.43 2.37 -30.36
N THR A 92 -23.50 2.72 -31.24
CA THR A 92 -23.81 3.31 -32.54
C THR A 92 -23.31 2.37 -33.63
N THR A 93 -24.10 2.24 -34.68
CA THR A 93 -23.78 1.43 -35.86
C THR A 93 -23.78 2.34 -37.07
N ALA A 94 -22.81 2.11 -37.96
CA ALA A 94 -22.78 2.69 -39.29
C ALA A 94 -22.31 1.59 -40.24
N GLY A 95 -23.15 1.21 -41.18
CA GLY A 95 -22.94 0.04 -42.04
C GLY A 95 -23.21 0.37 -43.50
N TYR A 96 -22.47 -0.32 -44.36
CA TYR A 96 -22.80 -0.46 -45.78
C TYR A 96 -22.82 -1.93 -46.09
N THR A 97 -23.99 -2.41 -46.49
CA THR A 97 -24.22 -3.79 -46.90
C THR A 97 -24.43 -3.80 -48.41
N LEU A 98 -23.75 -4.72 -49.10
CA LEU A 98 -23.94 -4.97 -50.52
C LEU A 98 -24.27 -6.44 -50.70
N GLU A 99 -25.53 -6.75 -50.97
CA GLU A 99 -25.99 -8.11 -51.17
C GLU A 99 -26.13 -8.43 -52.66
N ALA A 100 -25.60 -9.58 -53.07
CA ALA A 100 -25.86 -10.08 -54.40
C ALA A 100 -27.34 -10.50 -54.50
N PRO A 101 -27.99 -10.32 -55.65
CA PRO A 101 -29.41 -10.63 -55.79
C PRO A 101 -29.71 -12.10 -55.43
N GLU A 102 -30.78 -12.30 -54.66
CA GLU A 102 -31.18 -13.63 -54.19
C GLU A 102 -31.57 -14.56 -55.35
N GLY A 103 -31.00 -15.78 -55.35
CA GLY A 103 -31.45 -16.90 -56.20
C GLY A 103 -30.46 -17.46 -57.23
N GLY A 104 -29.23 -16.95 -57.31
CA GLY A 104 -28.17 -17.52 -58.17
C GLY A 104 -28.42 -17.38 -59.69
N LEU A 105 -27.61 -18.06 -60.51
CA LEU A 105 -27.70 -18.01 -61.98
C LEU A 105 -29.09 -18.46 -62.47
N GLY A 106 -29.89 -17.51 -63.00
CA GLY A 106 -31.22 -17.78 -63.60
C GLY A 106 -32.43 -17.37 -62.75
N SER A 107 -32.23 -16.83 -61.55
CA SER A 107 -33.27 -16.27 -60.68
C SER A 107 -33.78 -14.89 -61.12
N VAL A 108 -32.98 -14.18 -61.90
CA VAL A 108 -33.30 -12.84 -62.40
C VAL A 108 -34.26 -12.96 -63.60
N PRO A 109 -35.43 -12.29 -63.60
CA PRO A 109 -36.41 -12.37 -64.68
C PRO A 109 -35.80 -12.11 -66.06
N LYS A 110 -36.23 -12.88 -67.07
CA LYS A 110 -35.73 -12.77 -68.44
C LYS A 110 -35.99 -11.35 -68.99
N GLY A 111 -34.92 -10.58 -69.21
CA GLY A 111 -34.98 -9.18 -69.64
C GLY A 111 -34.55 -8.16 -68.57
N SER A 112 -34.21 -8.61 -67.36
CA SER A 112 -33.61 -7.78 -66.30
C SER A 112 -32.14 -8.14 -66.07
N SER A 113 -31.34 -7.14 -65.70
CA SER A 113 -29.93 -7.34 -65.31
C SER A 113 -29.86 -7.62 -63.80
N PRO A 114 -29.01 -8.54 -63.33
CA PRO A 114 -28.75 -8.69 -61.91
C PRO A 114 -28.16 -7.37 -61.38
N SER A 115 -28.78 -6.79 -60.36
CA SER A 115 -28.22 -5.66 -59.59
C SER A 115 -28.08 -6.10 -58.15
N SER A 116 -26.97 -5.71 -57.52
CA SER A 116 -26.80 -5.87 -56.08
C SER A 116 -27.69 -4.90 -55.32
N ASP A 117 -28.17 -5.32 -54.17
CA ASP A 117 -28.90 -4.48 -53.24
C ASP A 117 -27.89 -3.77 -52.34
N GLU A 118 -27.92 -2.45 -52.39
CA GLU A 118 -27.12 -1.57 -51.55
C GLU A 118 -27.97 -1.14 -50.35
N GLU A 119 -27.41 -1.20 -49.15
CA GLU A 119 -28.03 -0.69 -47.94
C GLU A 119 -27.01 0.11 -47.13
N PHE A 120 -27.33 1.37 -46.87
CA PHE A 120 -26.61 2.25 -45.97
C PHE A 120 -27.43 2.42 -44.70
N GLU A 121 -26.83 2.17 -43.54
CA GLU A 121 -27.49 2.28 -42.24
C GLU A 121 -26.62 3.10 -41.28
N VAL A 122 -27.23 4.03 -40.54
CA VAL A 122 -26.60 4.71 -39.42
C VAL A 122 -27.60 4.79 -38.27
N GLY A 123 -27.26 4.24 -37.11
CA GLY A 123 -28.19 4.14 -35.99
C GLY A 123 -27.55 4.15 -34.61
N LEU A 124 -28.42 4.25 -33.62
CA LEU A 124 -28.16 4.05 -32.21
C LEU A 124 -28.95 2.83 -31.73
N ASN A 125 -28.27 1.95 -31.01
CA ASN A 125 -28.78 0.71 -30.47
C ASN A 125 -28.64 0.73 -28.95
N ALA A 126 -29.73 0.68 -28.21
CA ALA A 126 -29.74 0.58 -26.75
C ALA A 126 -30.15 -0.83 -26.32
N ARG A 127 -29.40 -1.42 -25.39
CA ARG A 127 -29.71 -2.73 -24.76
C ARG A 127 -29.69 -2.59 -23.25
N TYR A 128 -30.72 -3.10 -22.58
CA TYR A 128 -30.83 -3.07 -21.13
C TYR A 128 -31.55 -4.30 -20.63
N THR A 129 -30.96 -5.03 -19.69
CA THR A 129 -31.69 -6.10 -18.99
C THR A 129 -32.16 -5.56 -17.66
N VAL A 130 -33.47 -5.57 -17.46
CA VAL A 130 -34.11 -5.09 -16.24
C VAL A 130 -33.84 -6.07 -15.11
N ASP A 131 -33.30 -5.56 -14.01
CA ASP A 131 -32.93 -6.38 -12.87
C ASP A 131 -34.11 -6.63 -11.91
N ILE A 132 -35.10 -7.40 -12.37
CA ILE A 132 -36.33 -7.70 -11.61
C ILE A 132 -36.02 -8.47 -10.31
N TRP A 133 -35.04 -9.36 -10.38
CA TRP A 133 -34.73 -10.32 -9.32
C TRP A 133 -33.48 -9.95 -8.51
N GLY A 134 -32.73 -8.94 -8.96
CA GLY A 134 -31.48 -8.51 -8.33
C GLY A 134 -30.26 -9.35 -8.73
N GLU A 135 -30.28 -10.04 -9.88
CA GLU A 135 -29.14 -10.85 -10.35
C GLU A 135 -27.94 -9.95 -10.63
N ARG A 136 -28.17 -8.85 -11.36
CA ARG A 136 -27.11 -7.89 -11.71
C ARG A 136 -26.65 -7.09 -10.49
N ALA A 137 -27.57 -6.74 -9.59
CA ALA A 137 -27.25 -6.13 -8.32
C ALA A 137 -26.35 -7.03 -7.46
N SER A 138 -26.67 -8.32 -7.34
CA SER A 138 -25.81 -9.29 -6.64
C SER A 138 -24.46 -9.47 -7.33
N PHE A 139 -24.42 -9.45 -8.68
CA PHE A 139 -23.16 -9.52 -9.42
C PHE A 139 -22.26 -8.31 -9.16
N ALA A 140 -22.83 -7.09 -9.19
CA ALA A 140 -22.11 -5.87 -8.85
C ALA A 140 -21.64 -5.87 -7.38
N GLN A 141 -22.48 -6.36 -6.46
CA GLN A 141 -22.15 -6.51 -5.04
C GLN A 141 -20.99 -7.49 -4.83
N ALA A 142 -20.99 -8.64 -5.50
CA ALA A 142 -19.88 -9.61 -5.43
C ALA A 142 -18.55 -8.95 -5.82
N SER A 143 -18.55 -8.16 -6.89
CA SER A 143 -17.34 -7.46 -7.35
C SER A 143 -16.92 -6.30 -6.44
N GLN A 144 -17.85 -5.66 -5.73
CA GLN A 144 -17.51 -4.72 -4.66
C GLN A 144 -16.78 -5.40 -3.50
N TYR A 145 -17.24 -6.58 -3.08
CA TYR A 145 -16.55 -7.35 -2.04
C TYR A 145 -15.18 -7.87 -2.51
N ARG A 146 -15.02 -8.20 -3.79
CA ARG A 146 -13.70 -8.51 -4.37
C ARG A 146 -12.74 -7.30 -4.34
N LEU A 147 -13.25 -6.08 -4.54
CA LEU A 147 -12.46 -4.85 -4.34
C LEU A 147 -12.05 -4.69 -2.87
N GLN A 148 -12.96 -4.89 -1.92
CA GLN A 148 -12.62 -4.84 -0.49
C GLN A 148 -11.54 -5.87 -0.13
N ARG A 149 -11.67 -7.11 -0.62
CA ARG A 149 -10.65 -8.14 -0.48
C ARG A 149 -9.29 -7.66 -0.99
N ALA A 150 -9.22 -7.07 -2.19
CA ALA A 150 -7.97 -6.57 -2.74
C ALA A 150 -7.32 -5.49 -1.86
N VAL A 151 -8.12 -4.65 -1.21
CA VAL A 151 -7.64 -3.64 -0.23
C VAL A 151 -7.05 -4.32 0.99
N TYR A 152 -7.72 -5.32 1.57
CA TYR A 152 -7.19 -6.05 2.72
C TYR A 152 -5.94 -6.89 2.36
N GLU A 153 -5.85 -7.43 1.14
CA GLU A 153 -4.64 -8.10 0.64
C GLU A 153 -3.46 -7.13 0.50
N TYR A 154 -3.70 -5.86 0.15
CA TYR A 154 -2.68 -4.81 0.19
C TYR A 154 -2.19 -4.55 1.62
N ASP A 155 -3.11 -4.41 2.56
CA ASP A 155 -2.78 -4.18 3.97
C ASP A 155 -2.01 -5.37 4.58
N ALA A 156 -2.39 -6.61 4.23
CA ALA A 156 -1.66 -7.82 4.63
C ALA A 156 -0.22 -7.80 4.07
N ARG A 157 -0.05 -7.36 2.81
CA ARG A 157 1.28 -7.25 2.20
C ARG A 157 2.13 -6.17 2.86
N LEU A 158 1.51 -5.06 3.24
CA LEU A 158 2.17 -3.97 3.97
C LEU A 158 2.67 -4.45 5.33
N LEU A 159 1.82 -5.12 6.10
CA LEU A 159 2.15 -5.71 7.40
C LEU A 159 3.36 -6.66 7.30
N GLN A 160 3.31 -7.58 6.34
CA GLN A 160 4.39 -8.53 6.11
C GLN A 160 5.70 -7.81 5.75
N THR A 161 5.64 -6.78 4.90
CA THR A 161 6.84 -6.06 4.44
C THR A 161 7.48 -5.23 5.56
N ILE A 162 6.66 -4.60 6.43
CA ILE A 162 7.13 -3.91 7.63
C ILE A 162 7.86 -4.91 8.56
N THR A 163 7.24 -6.06 8.80
CA THR A 163 7.78 -7.13 9.65
C THR A 163 9.12 -7.64 9.09
N ASP A 164 9.16 -7.96 7.79
CA ASP A 164 10.37 -8.44 7.10
C ASP A 164 11.52 -7.44 7.14
N LEU A 165 11.23 -6.15 6.89
CA LEU A 165 12.22 -5.09 6.91
C LEU A 165 12.78 -4.87 8.32
N SER A 166 11.91 -4.85 9.32
CA SER A 166 12.31 -4.66 10.71
C SER A 166 13.20 -5.81 11.20
N LYS A 167 12.85 -7.07 10.88
CA LYS A 167 13.68 -8.23 11.21
C LYS A 167 15.04 -8.20 10.52
N ALA A 168 15.07 -7.86 9.22
CA ALA A 168 16.32 -7.74 8.47
C ALA A 168 17.21 -6.62 9.05
N TYR A 169 16.62 -5.50 9.48
CA TYR A 169 17.36 -4.43 10.14
C TYR A 169 17.96 -4.87 11.48
N LEU A 170 17.21 -5.60 12.32
CA LEU A 170 17.77 -6.17 13.55
C LEU A 170 18.92 -7.14 13.27
N GLU A 171 18.76 -8.00 12.26
CA GLU A 171 19.81 -8.94 11.86
C GLU A 171 21.08 -8.20 11.41
N TYR A 172 20.93 -7.09 10.68
CA TYR A 172 22.04 -6.23 10.27
C TYR A 172 22.78 -5.62 11.48
N LEU A 173 22.04 -5.07 12.45
CA LEU A 173 22.63 -4.53 13.68
C LEU A 173 23.33 -5.60 14.52
N ALA A 174 22.76 -6.80 14.62
CA ALA A 174 23.38 -7.93 15.31
C ALA A 174 24.69 -8.35 14.65
N LEU A 175 24.74 -8.35 13.31
CA LEU A 175 25.95 -8.64 12.55
C LEU A 175 27.04 -7.58 12.78
N ASN A 176 26.66 -6.30 12.92
CA ASN A 176 27.61 -5.24 13.30
C ASN A 176 28.26 -5.50 14.66
N ASP A 177 27.48 -5.89 15.67
CA ASP A 177 27.99 -6.20 17.00
C ASP A 177 28.91 -7.43 17.01
N ARG A 178 28.52 -8.48 16.26
CA ARG A 178 29.32 -9.70 16.13
C ARG A 178 30.64 -9.44 15.39
N ILE A 179 30.63 -8.65 14.32
CA ILE A 179 31.85 -8.22 13.62
C ILE A 179 32.75 -7.41 14.56
N ARG A 180 32.18 -6.47 15.33
CA ARG A 180 32.93 -5.68 16.31
C ARG A 180 33.60 -6.58 17.35
N SER A 181 32.84 -7.52 17.91
CA SER A 181 33.32 -8.51 18.89
C SER A 181 34.41 -9.43 18.31
N ALA A 182 34.26 -9.87 17.06
CA ALA A 182 35.26 -10.69 16.38
C ALA A 182 36.56 -9.93 16.11
N ARG A 183 36.48 -8.63 15.77
CA ARG A 183 37.67 -7.77 15.60
C ARG A 183 38.37 -7.49 16.92
N GLU A 184 37.63 -7.26 18.01
CA GLU A 184 38.19 -7.16 19.37
C GLU A 184 38.92 -8.46 19.77
N SER A 185 38.30 -9.61 19.46
CA SER A 185 38.88 -10.94 19.72
C SER A 185 40.18 -11.17 18.94
N ASP A 186 40.20 -10.85 17.64
CA ASP A 186 41.42 -10.93 16.82
C ASP A 186 42.53 -10.03 17.38
N THR A 187 42.19 -8.80 17.77
CA THR A 187 43.15 -7.85 18.34
C THR A 187 43.75 -8.38 19.65
N ALA A 188 42.93 -8.94 20.53
CA ALA A 188 43.37 -9.54 21.79
C ALA A 188 44.29 -10.76 21.55
N LEU A 189 43.85 -11.72 20.73
CA LEU A 189 44.62 -12.93 20.43
C LEU A 189 45.93 -12.62 19.70
N ASN A 190 45.93 -11.65 18.79
CA ASN A 190 47.14 -11.23 18.08
C ASN A 190 48.13 -10.53 19.02
N SER A 191 47.64 -9.79 20.03
CA SER A 191 48.49 -9.21 21.07
C SER A 191 49.11 -10.29 21.95
N MET A 192 48.36 -11.33 22.31
CA MET A 192 48.88 -12.51 23.01
C MET A 192 49.93 -13.26 22.19
N LEU A 193 49.75 -13.38 20.87
CA LEU A 193 50.73 -14.01 19.99
C LEU A 193 52.07 -13.26 19.99
N LYS A 194 52.04 -11.92 19.99
CA LYS A 194 53.25 -11.09 20.09
C LYS A 194 53.96 -11.31 21.43
N ALA A 195 53.23 -11.26 22.53
CA ALA A 195 53.79 -11.51 23.86
C ALA A 195 54.40 -12.92 23.97
N MET A 196 53.75 -13.93 23.38
CA MET A 196 54.26 -15.30 23.36
C MET A 196 55.54 -15.43 22.50
N ALA A 197 55.64 -14.67 21.40
CA ALA A 197 56.86 -14.62 20.59
C ALA A 197 58.02 -14.01 21.38
N ASP A 198 57.78 -12.93 22.12
CA ASP A 198 58.79 -12.29 22.98
C ASP A 198 59.29 -13.24 24.09
N LEU A 199 58.38 -14.01 24.71
CA LEU A 199 58.73 -15.03 25.71
C LEU A 199 59.53 -16.19 25.10
N TYR A 200 59.19 -16.62 23.87
CA TYR A 200 59.92 -17.66 23.16
C TYR A 200 61.36 -17.21 22.85
N GLU A 201 61.56 -15.96 22.42
CA GLU A 201 62.90 -15.39 22.18
C GLU A 201 63.74 -15.32 23.47
N GLN A 202 63.10 -15.16 24.62
CA GLN A 202 63.75 -15.16 25.94
C GLN A 202 64.00 -16.58 26.50
N GLY A 203 63.45 -17.62 25.85
CA GLY A 203 63.54 -19.01 26.29
C GLY A 203 62.50 -19.45 27.32
N ASP A 204 61.52 -18.59 27.61
CA ASP A 204 60.49 -18.78 28.64
C ASP A 204 59.16 -19.35 28.09
N ALA A 205 59.07 -19.57 26.78
CA ALA A 205 57.93 -20.23 26.13
C ALA A 205 58.39 -21.30 25.12
N THR A 206 57.50 -22.23 24.80
CA THR A 206 57.77 -23.30 23.82
C THR A 206 57.27 -22.93 22.41
N VAL A 207 57.90 -23.52 21.38
CA VAL A 207 57.41 -23.37 20.00
C VAL A 207 55.99 -23.94 19.83
N VAL A 208 55.61 -24.91 20.66
CA VAL A 208 54.28 -25.52 20.64
C VAL A 208 53.22 -24.51 21.08
N GLU A 209 53.44 -23.82 22.21
CA GLU A 209 52.54 -22.76 22.70
C GLU A 209 52.40 -21.63 21.68
N MET A 210 53.50 -21.21 21.04
CA MET A 210 53.45 -20.22 19.97
C MET A 210 52.59 -20.68 18.78
N GLN A 211 52.68 -21.95 18.35
CA GLN A 211 51.84 -22.46 17.26
C GLN A 211 50.37 -22.63 17.66
N ILE A 212 50.09 -23.03 18.91
CA ILE A 212 48.71 -23.06 19.45
C ILE A 212 48.10 -21.66 19.41
N GLN A 213 48.83 -20.65 19.88
CA GLN A 213 48.34 -19.27 19.86
C GLN A 213 48.17 -18.74 18.43
N ARG A 214 49.11 -19.08 17.53
CA ARG A 214 48.98 -18.72 16.11
C ARG A 214 47.73 -19.34 15.49
N SER A 215 47.48 -20.62 15.77
CA SER A 215 46.25 -21.29 15.33
C SER A 215 45.00 -20.62 15.88
N SER A 216 45.01 -20.22 17.16
CA SER A 216 43.92 -19.49 17.80
C SER A 216 43.59 -18.16 17.10
N VAL A 217 44.62 -17.36 16.77
CA VAL A 217 44.46 -16.12 15.98
C VAL A 217 43.77 -16.40 14.63
N TYR A 218 44.27 -17.37 13.86
CA TYR A 218 43.66 -17.67 12.56
C TYR A 218 42.26 -18.26 12.67
N ASN A 219 41.96 -19.05 13.71
CA ASN A 219 40.60 -19.54 13.97
C ASN A 219 39.63 -18.38 14.21
N SER A 220 40.03 -17.35 14.95
CA SER A 220 39.22 -16.14 15.13
C SER A 220 39.05 -15.35 13.83
N ARG A 221 40.11 -15.23 13.01
CA ARG A 221 40.06 -14.47 11.74
C ARG A 221 39.16 -15.08 10.69
N VAL A 222 39.08 -16.41 10.61
CA VAL A 222 38.28 -17.11 9.59
C VAL A 222 36.77 -16.83 9.75
N VAL A 223 36.31 -16.44 10.95
CA VAL A 223 34.90 -16.09 11.19
C VAL A 223 34.51 -14.75 10.56
N LEU A 224 35.45 -13.80 10.46
CA LEU A 224 35.17 -12.43 9.99
C LEU A 224 34.59 -12.38 8.56
N PRO A 225 35.20 -13.02 7.54
CA PRO A 225 34.65 -13.01 6.18
C PRO A 225 33.22 -13.57 6.09
N THR A 226 32.89 -14.57 6.93
CA THR A 226 31.54 -15.15 6.98
C THR A 226 30.53 -14.14 7.52
N LEU A 227 30.86 -13.44 8.60
CA LEU A 227 30.00 -12.39 9.16
C LEU A 227 29.86 -11.20 8.21
N GLU A 228 30.94 -10.80 7.56
CA GLU A 228 30.94 -9.71 6.57
C GLU A 228 30.07 -10.08 5.35
N LEU A 229 30.17 -11.31 4.86
CA LEU A 229 29.29 -11.82 3.80
C LEU A 229 27.82 -11.78 4.22
N SER A 230 27.49 -12.26 5.42
CA SER A 230 26.12 -12.20 5.93
C SER A 230 25.62 -10.75 6.07
N LYS A 231 26.47 -9.82 6.54
CA LYS A 231 26.14 -8.40 6.64
C LYS A 231 25.78 -7.82 5.27
N GLU A 232 26.58 -8.11 4.25
CA GLU A 232 26.31 -7.67 2.87
C GLU A 232 25.03 -8.29 2.29
N GLN A 233 24.76 -9.57 2.55
CA GLN A 233 23.53 -10.23 2.11
C GLN A 233 22.28 -9.60 2.73
N VAL A 234 22.33 -9.29 4.02
CA VAL A 234 21.23 -8.61 4.72
C VAL A 234 21.08 -7.17 4.24
N ALA A 235 22.17 -6.43 4.05
CA ALA A 235 22.13 -5.09 3.48
C ALA A 235 21.48 -5.07 2.09
N ASN A 236 21.82 -6.04 1.24
CA ASN A 236 21.22 -6.20 -0.09
C ASN A 236 19.73 -6.59 -0.02
N ARG A 237 19.33 -7.39 0.98
CA ARG A 237 17.91 -7.67 1.27
C ARG A 237 17.16 -6.41 1.67
N ILE A 238 17.72 -5.59 2.56
CA ILE A 238 17.13 -4.31 2.98
C ILE A 238 17.03 -3.36 1.78
N ALA A 239 18.08 -3.24 0.97
CA ALA A 239 18.10 -2.43 -0.25
C ALA A 239 16.93 -2.79 -1.18
N ARG A 240 16.72 -4.09 -1.46
CA ARG A 240 15.58 -4.55 -2.25
C ARG A 240 14.24 -4.21 -1.62
N LEU A 241 14.09 -4.37 -0.30
CA LEU A 241 12.84 -4.05 0.40
C LEU A 241 12.52 -2.56 0.35
N VAL A 242 13.51 -1.67 0.41
CA VAL A 242 13.31 -0.21 0.30
C VAL A 242 13.31 0.31 -1.13
N GLY A 243 13.38 -0.59 -2.13
CA GLY A 243 13.27 -0.26 -3.55
C GLY A 243 14.52 0.39 -4.16
N VAL A 244 15.72 0.06 -3.69
CA VAL A 244 17.00 0.53 -4.26
C VAL A 244 17.88 -0.63 -4.74
N ALA A 245 18.82 -0.34 -5.63
CA ALA A 245 19.76 -1.35 -6.09
C ALA A 245 20.71 -1.79 -4.96
N PRO A 246 21.10 -3.09 -4.92
CA PRO A 246 22.16 -3.58 -4.03
C PRO A 246 23.43 -2.71 -4.13
N GLY A 247 24.00 -2.34 -2.98
CA GLY A 247 25.22 -1.51 -2.89
C GLY A 247 25.00 0.02 -2.90
N GLU A 248 23.82 0.53 -3.25
CA GLU A 248 23.53 1.98 -3.18
C GLU A 248 23.10 2.46 -1.79
N LEU A 249 22.60 1.54 -0.97
CA LEU A 249 22.14 1.84 0.39
C LEU A 249 23.32 1.88 1.36
N ARG A 250 23.51 3.03 2.01
CA ARG A 250 24.43 3.16 3.14
C ARG A 250 23.65 3.10 4.44
N LEU A 251 23.95 2.07 5.24
CA LEU A 251 23.42 1.88 6.58
C LEU A 251 24.51 2.21 7.61
N SER A 252 24.09 2.58 8.82
CA SER A 252 24.98 2.90 9.93
C SER A 252 25.70 1.65 10.48
N ASP A 253 26.89 1.80 11.06
CA ASP A 253 27.59 0.70 11.74
C ASP A 253 27.13 0.49 13.19
N LEU A 254 25.91 0.95 13.52
CA LEU A 254 25.32 0.83 14.85
C LEU A 254 25.06 -0.64 15.23
N GLY A 255 24.97 -0.88 16.53
CA GLY A 255 24.64 -2.19 17.12
C GLY A 255 23.18 -2.29 17.56
N LEU A 256 22.83 -3.43 18.14
CA LEU A 256 21.52 -3.67 18.76
C LEU A 256 21.28 -2.78 19.99
N ASP A 257 22.35 -2.31 20.64
CA ASP A 257 22.31 -1.37 21.76
C ASP A 257 21.81 0.03 21.38
N SER A 258 21.75 0.34 20.07
CA SER A 258 21.17 1.58 19.56
C SER A 258 19.64 1.62 19.63
N LEU A 259 19.00 0.48 19.90
CA LEU A 259 17.54 0.34 19.96
C LEU A 259 17.02 0.33 21.39
N THR A 260 15.80 0.83 21.56
CA THR A 260 15.07 0.77 22.83
C THR A 260 13.93 -0.22 22.71
N PHE A 261 13.97 -1.32 23.47
CA PHE A 261 12.86 -2.27 23.55
C PHE A 261 12.10 -2.11 24.86
N PRO A 262 10.76 -2.26 24.85
CA PRO A 262 9.99 -2.27 26.08
C PRO A 262 10.39 -3.47 26.96
N SER A 263 10.48 -3.25 28.27
CA SER A 263 10.88 -4.28 29.23
C SER A 263 9.79 -5.31 29.50
N GLN A 264 8.53 -5.04 29.14
CA GLN A 264 7.39 -5.96 29.28
C GLN A 264 6.37 -5.76 28.15
N VAL A 265 5.84 -6.88 27.65
CA VAL A 265 4.63 -6.89 26.82
C VAL A 265 3.43 -6.96 27.75
N GLN A 266 2.62 -5.90 27.82
CA GLN A 266 1.38 -5.92 28.60
C GLN A 266 0.22 -6.50 27.80
N GLY A 267 -0.46 -7.49 28.40
CA GLY A 267 -1.79 -8.03 28.10
C GLY A 267 -2.41 -7.70 26.74
N ILE A 268 -1.85 -8.23 25.64
CA ILE A 268 -2.47 -8.04 24.33
C ILE A 268 -3.69 -8.97 24.21
N SER A 269 -4.86 -8.39 23.94
CA SER A 269 -6.12 -9.11 23.82
C SER A 269 -6.13 -10.03 22.59
N SER A 270 -6.70 -11.23 22.74
CA SER A 270 -6.97 -12.13 21.60
C SER A 270 -7.90 -11.50 20.56
N ALA A 271 -8.64 -10.45 20.92
CA ALA A 271 -9.48 -9.68 20.00
C ALA A 271 -8.70 -8.99 18.87
N TYR A 272 -7.39 -8.77 19.02
CA TYR A 272 -6.56 -8.20 17.94
C TYR A 272 -6.39 -9.14 16.75
N ILE A 273 -6.55 -10.45 16.93
CA ILE A 273 -6.43 -11.40 15.82
C ILE A 273 -7.47 -11.11 14.74
N LEU A 274 -8.69 -10.71 15.13
CA LEU A 274 -9.76 -10.32 14.19
C LEU A 274 -9.45 -9.02 13.43
N ARG A 275 -8.41 -8.28 13.81
CA ARG A 275 -7.96 -7.07 13.10
C ARG A 275 -6.92 -7.36 12.03
N ARG A 276 -6.47 -8.61 11.91
CA ARG A 276 -5.46 -8.95 10.92
C ARG A 276 -6.04 -8.81 9.50
N PRO A 277 -5.33 -8.13 8.58
CA PRO A 277 -5.83 -7.94 7.22
C PRO A 277 -6.02 -9.23 6.41
N ASP A 278 -5.27 -10.29 6.72
CA ASP A 278 -5.45 -11.60 6.06
C ASP A 278 -6.79 -12.26 6.42
N ILE A 279 -7.26 -12.07 7.66
CA ILE A 279 -8.60 -12.51 8.11
C ILE A 279 -9.69 -11.64 7.46
N GLN A 280 -9.50 -10.32 7.40
CA GLN A 280 -10.46 -9.43 6.74
C GLN A 280 -10.56 -9.71 5.22
N ALA A 281 -9.46 -10.07 4.57
CA ALA A 281 -9.44 -10.43 3.16
C ALA A 281 -10.29 -11.68 2.87
N ILE A 282 -10.21 -12.69 3.73
CA ILE A 282 -11.01 -13.92 3.56
C ILE A 282 -12.49 -13.69 3.92
N GLU A 283 -12.81 -12.83 4.90
CA GLU A 283 -14.19 -12.42 5.19
C GLU A 283 -14.82 -11.70 3.98
N ALA A 284 -14.10 -10.76 3.37
CA ALA A 284 -14.55 -10.12 2.13
C ALA A 284 -14.69 -11.12 0.97
N ALA A 285 -13.83 -12.14 0.89
CA ALA A 285 -13.98 -13.22 -0.09
C ALA A 285 -15.25 -14.05 0.15
N MET A 286 -15.58 -14.35 1.41
CA MET A 286 -16.81 -15.07 1.78
C MET A 286 -18.06 -14.27 1.41
N LEU A 287 -18.06 -12.96 1.66
CA LEU A 287 -19.16 -12.08 1.25
C LEU A 287 -19.33 -12.00 -0.27
N ALA A 288 -18.21 -11.99 -1.02
CA ALA A 288 -18.26 -12.09 -2.48
C ALA A 288 -18.88 -13.43 -2.94
N ALA A 289 -18.51 -14.55 -2.31
CA ALA A 289 -19.05 -15.86 -2.62
C ALA A 289 -20.54 -15.99 -2.26
N ASP A 290 -20.99 -15.36 -1.17
CA ASP A 290 -22.41 -15.27 -0.82
C ASP A 290 -23.20 -14.56 -1.92
N ALA A 291 -22.69 -13.43 -2.42
CA ALA A 291 -23.30 -12.72 -3.54
C ALA A 291 -23.26 -13.53 -4.84
N ASP A 292 -22.21 -14.30 -5.11
CA ASP A 292 -22.13 -15.21 -6.27
C ASP A 292 -23.17 -16.35 -6.21
N ILE A 293 -23.47 -16.88 -5.02
CA ILE A 293 -24.55 -17.85 -4.83
C ILE A 293 -25.90 -17.22 -5.21
N ASP A 294 -26.13 -15.97 -4.81
CA ASP A 294 -27.34 -15.25 -5.16
C ASP A 294 -27.45 -14.98 -6.66
N VAL A 295 -26.34 -14.64 -7.34
CA VAL A 295 -26.29 -14.57 -8.81
C VAL A 295 -26.70 -15.90 -9.42
N ALA A 296 -26.10 -17.01 -8.98
CA ALA A 296 -26.40 -18.34 -9.51
C ALA A 296 -27.85 -18.78 -9.28
N ARG A 297 -28.44 -18.43 -8.12
CA ARG A 297 -29.85 -18.70 -7.82
C ARG A 297 -30.80 -17.86 -8.67
N LYS A 298 -30.51 -16.56 -8.81
CA LYS A 298 -31.37 -15.63 -9.56
C LYS A 298 -31.31 -15.89 -11.06
N ALA A 299 -30.20 -16.44 -11.55
CA ALA A 299 -30.09 -16.92 -12.92
C ALA A 299 -31.07 -18.07 -13.26
N LEU A 300 -31.77 -18.68 -12.29
CA LEU A 300 -32.88 -19.61 -12.57
C LEU A 300 -34.17 -18.90 -12.97
N LEU A 301 -34.29 -17.61 -12.67
CA LEU A 301 -35.50 -16.82 -12.90
C LEU A 301 -35.49 -16.21 -14.32
N PRO A 302 -36.65 -15.85 -14.89
CA PRO A 302 -36.71 -15.27 -16.22
C PRO A 302 -36.01 -13.91 -16.32
N SER A 303 -35.23 -13.66 -17.37
CA SER A 303 -34.62 -12.35 -17.63
C SER A 303 -35.49 -11.49 -18.55
N LEU A 304 -35.67 -10.21 -18.20
CA LEU A 304 -36.36 -9.23 -19.03
C LEU A 304 -35.34 -8.36 -19.76
N GLU A 305 -35.21 -8.54 -21.07
CA GLU A 305 -34.34 -7.76 -21.94
C GLU A 305 -35.16 -6.71 -22.71
N LEU A 306 -34.67 -5.47 -22.68
CA LEU A 306 -35.19 -4.35 -23.45
C LEU A 306 -34.14 -3.97 -24.49
N ALA A 307 -34.54 -3.92 -25.74
CA ALA A 307 -33.76 -3.40 -26.84
C ALA A 307 -34.53 -2.26 -27.51
N ALA A 308 -33.84 -1.17 -27.81
CA ALA A 308 -34.40 -0.06 -28.57
C ALA A 308 -33.41 0.34 -29.65
N GLU A 309 -33.90 0.59 -30.85
CA GLU A 309 -33.09 1.03 -31.97
C GLU A 309 -33.72 2.27 -32.58
N ILE A 310 -32.89 3.23 -32.96
CA ILE A 310 -33.29 4.41 -33.72
C ILE A 310 -32.18 4.79 -34.69
N GLY A 311 -32.52 4.96 -35.96
CA GLY A 311 -31.53 5.20 -36.99
C GLY A 311 -32.13 5.61 -38.32
N PHE A 312 -31.27 5.65 -39.32
CA PHE A 312 -31.64 5.91 -40.69
C PHE A 312 -31.10 4.81 -41.59
N GLY A 313 -31.92 4.35 -42.54
CA GLY A 313 -31.52 3.33 -43.52
C GLY A 313 -31.99 3.69 -44.93
N SER A 314 -31.14 3.48 -45.92
CA SER A 314 -31.40 3.88 -47.31
C SER A 314 -30.63 3.05 -48.32
N ALA A 315 -31.21 2.79 -49.50
CA ALA A 315 -30.52 2.19 -50.63
C ALA A 315 -29.57 3.15 -51.38
N SER A 316 -29.53 4.42 -50.96
CA SER A 316 -28.58 5.41 -51.48
C SER A 316 -28.04 6.27 -50.35
N ALA A 317 -26.72 6.42 -50.28
CA ALA A 317 -26.04 7.31 -49.33
C ALA A 317 -26.55 8.76 -49.39
N SER A 318 -26.92 9.24 -50.58
CA SER A 318 -27.42 10.62 -50.77
C SER A 318 -28.79 10.88 -50.13
N GLN A 319 -29.56 9.82 -49.88
CA GLN A 319 -30.90 9.88 -49.30
C GLN A 319 -30.91 9.47 -47.81
N LEU A 320 -29.75 9.10 -47.26
CA LEU A 320 -29.65 8.46 -45.94
C LEU A 320 -30.29 9.29 -44.82
N PHE A 321 -30.15 10.62 -44.79
CA PHE A 321 -30.67 11.46 -43.71
C PHE A 321 -31.99 12.17 -44.05
N GLN A 322 -32.85 11.54 -44.87
CA GLN A 322 -34.16 12.09 -45.21
C GLN A 322 -35.22 11.71 -44.14
N PRO A 323 -36.27 12.52 -43.90
CA PRO A 323 -37.26 12.21 -42.87
C PRO A 323 -37.96 10.85 -43.04
N HIS A 324 -38.06 10.34 -44.28
CA HIS A 324 -38.68 9.05 -44.57
C HIS A 324 -37.73 7.84 -44.44
N THR A 325 -36.43 8.06 -44.24
CA THR A 325 -35.44 6.99 -43.99
C THR A 325 -35.24 6.74 -42.50
N LEU A 326 -35.86 7.55 -41.63
CA LEU A 326 -35.88 7.34 -40.18
C LEU A 326 -36.63 6.05 -39.84
N MET A 327 -35.95 5.16 -39.12
CA MET A 327 -36.48 3.90 -38.60
C MET A 327 -36.24 3.82 -37.09
N TRP A 328 -37.18 3.19 -36.39
CA TRP A 328 -37.02 2.90 -34.96
C TRP A 328 -37.76 1.61 -34.61
N ASN A 329 -37.26 0.91 -33.60
CA ASN A 329 -37.94 -0.25 -33.01
C ASN A 329 -37.76 -0.27 -31.48
N PHE A 330 -38.66 -0.96 -30.81
CA PHE A 330 -38.55 -1.25 -29.39
C PHE A 330 -39.01 -2.69 -29.16
N VAL A 331 -38.11 -3.51 -28.64
CA VAL A 331 -38.32 -4.95 -28.41
C VAL A 331 -38.14 -5.23 -26.92
N SER A 332 -39.13 -5.90 -26.35
CA SER A 332 -39.07 -6.39 -24.97
C SER A 332 -39.23 -7.90 -24.99
N ASN A 333 -38.28 -8.61 -24.39
CA ASN A 333 -38.22 -10.07 -24.41
C ASN A 333 -38.05 -10.60 -22.99
N LEU A 334 -38.96 -11.48 -22.55
CA LEU A 334 -38.88 -12.18 -21.27
C LEU A 334 -38.52 -13.63 -21.55
N THR A 335 -37.30 -14.05 -21.19
CA THR A 335 -36.81 -15.40 -21.48
C THR A 335 -36.60 -16.22 -20.21
N ALA A 336 -37.03 -17.48 -20.23
CA ALA A 336 -36.82 -18.43 -19.15
C ALA A 336 -36.21 -19.72 -19.70
N THR A 337 -35.16 -20.22 -19.04
CA THR A 337 -34.57 -21.51 -19.41
C THR A 337 -35.39 -22.64 -18.79
N ILE A 338 -36.05 -23.47 -19.61
CA ILE A 338 -36.86 -24.59 -19.12
C ILE A 338 -36.00 -25.85 -18.90
N PHE A 339 -35.01 -26.07 -19.77
CA PHE A 339 -34.11 -27.23 -19.70
C PHE A 339 -32.71 -26.83 -20.17
N ASP A 340 -31.69 -27.11 -19.35
CA ASP A 340 -30.27 -26.86 -19.66
C ASP A 340 -29.35 -28.03 -19.27
N GLY A 341 -29.91 -29.23 -19.09
CA GLY A 341 -29.16 -30.40 -18.66
C GLY A 341 -28.62 -30.34 -17.23
N GLY A 342 -29.18 -29.47 -16.37
CA GLY A 342 -28.74 -29.32 -14.97
C GLY A 342 -27.59 -28.33 -14.78
N ARG A 343 -27.18 -27.62 -15.83
CA ARG A 343 -26.04 -26.70 -15.80
C ARG A 343 -26.18 -25.61 -14.73
N ARG A 344 -27.34 -24.94 -14.63
CA ARG A 344 -27.58 -23.91 -13.61
C ARG A 344 -27.63 -24.48 -12.19
N GLU A 345 -28.14 -25.70 -12.00
CA GLU A 345 -28.10 -26.36 -10.68
C GLU A 345 -26.66 -26.63 -10.23
N GLN A 346 -25.81 -27.11 -11.15
CA GLN A 346 -24.39 -27.33 -10.85
C GLN A 346 -23.64 -26.01 -10.62
N GLN A 347 -24.02 -24.92 -11.28
CA GLN A 347 -23.46 -23.60 -11.00
C GLN A 347 -23.74 -23.14 -9.56
N ILE A 348 -24.94 -23.42 -9.03
CA ILE A 348 -25.28 -23.13 -7.63
C ILE A 348 -24.45 -24.00 -6.69
N LYS A 349 -24.37 -25.32 -6.96
CA LYS A 349 -23.55 -26.25 -6.17
C LYS A 349 -22.08 -25.86 -6.16
N PHE A 350 -21.55 -25.42 -7.30
CA PHE A 350 -20.20 -24.88 -7.42
C PHE A 350 -20.00 -23.64 -6.55
N ALA A 351 -20.88 -22.64 -6.64
CA ALA A 351 -20.79 -21.42 -5.82
C ALA A 351 -20.88 -21.73 -4.31
N GLN A 352 -21.74 -22.69 -3.93
CA GLN A 352 -21.84 -23.18 -2.55
C GLN A 352 -20.56 -23.87 -2.07
N ALA A 353 -19.93 -24.68 -2.92
CA ALA A 353 -18.67 -25.35 -2.61
C ALA A 353 -17.52 -24.34 -2.44
N VAL A 354 -17.44 -23.33 -3.31
CA VAL A 354 -16.46 -22.23 -3.17
C VAL A 354 -16.66 -21.49 -1.83
N ARG A 355 -17.90 -21.20 -1.44
CA ARG A 355 -18.17 -20.61 -0.12
C ARG A 355 -17.73 -21.52 1.03
N ALA A 356 -18.01 -22.82 0.94
CA ALA A 356 -17.60 -23.78 1.98
C ALA A 356 -16.07 -23.85 2.11
N GLU A 357 -15.33 -23.85 0.99
CA GLU A 357 -13.86 -23.75 0.98
C GLU A 357 -13.37 -22.48 1.71
N LEU A 358 -14.00 -21.34 1.46
CA LEU A 358 -13.63 -20.07 2.11
C LEU A 358 -13.92 -20.06 3.61
N VAL A 359 -14.97 -20.76 4.07
CA VAL A 359 -15.25 -20.95 5.50
C VAL A 359 -14.13 -21.75 6.16
N GLU A 360 -13.69 -22.85 5.56
CA GLU A 360 -12.57 -23.64 6.09
C GLU A 360 -11.25 -22.84 6.06
N THR A 361 -11.04 -22.05 5.00
CA THR A 361 -9.88 -21.15 4.90
C THR A 361 -9.90 -20.07 5.98
N TYR A 362 -11.07 -19.53 6.31
CA TYR A 362 -11.25 -18.59 7.42
C TYR A 362 -10.85 -19.23 8.76
N VAL A 363 -11.39 -20.42 9.05
CA VAL A 363 -11.06 -21.17 10.27
C VAL A 363 -9.56 -21.47 10.35
N PHE A 364 -8.95 -21.90 9.24
CA PHE A 364 -7.50 -22.12 9.15
C PHE A 364 -6.70 -20.85 9.45
N ASN A 365 -7.07 -19.70 8.85
CA ASN A 365 -6.37 -18.43 9.07
C ASN A 365 -6.49 -17.95 10.52
N VAL A 366 -7.66 -18.12 11.15
CA VAL A 366 -7.87 -17.80 12.57
C VAL A 366 -6.98 -18.68 13.46
N TYR A 367 -6.94 -19.99 13.24
CA TYR A 367 -6.08 -20.89 14.01
C TYR A 367 -4.59 -20.63 13.77
N SER A 368 -4.19 -20.36 12.53
CA SER A 368 -2.82 -19.99 12.19
C SER A 368 -2.42 -18.69 12.89
N GLY A 369 -3.31 -17.69 12.92
CA GLY A 369 -3.06 -16.44 13.63
C GLY A 369 -2.95 -16.60 15.14
N LEU A 370 -3.82 -17.41 15.74
CA LEU A 370 -3.74 -17.79 17.16
C LEU A 370 -2.43 -18.51 17.48
N GLN A 371 -2.03 -19.46 16.63
CA GLN A 371 -0.76 -20.18 16.78
C GLN A 371 0.42 -19.20 16.70
N GLN A 372 0.49 -18.34 15.68
CA GLN A 372 1.57 -17.36 15.52
C GLN A 372 1.68 -16.43 16.72
N ALA A 373 0.56 -15.92 17.23
CA ALA A 373 0.55 -15.06 18.41
C ALA A 373 1.03 -15.82 19.66
N ARG A 374 0.60 -17.07 19.84
CA ARG A 374 1.02 -17.91 20.96
C ARG A 374 2.50 -18.26 20.89
N ASP A 375 3.00 -18.61 19.71
CA ASP A 375 4.40 -18.92 19.47
C ASP A 375 5.28 -17.69 19.69
N ALA A 376 4.85 -16.50 19.27
CA ALA A 376 5.56 -15.26 19.55
C ALA A 376 5.62 -14.93 21.05
N LEU A 377 4.51 -15.08 21.79
CA LEU A 377 4.48 -14.88 23.25
C LEU A 377 5.41 -15.88 23.97
N ASN A 378 5.36 -17.15 23.57
CA ASN A 378 6.28 -18.16 24.09
C ASN A 378 7.73 -17.83 23.73
N GLY A 379 7.97 -17.36 22.51
CA GLY A 379 9.24 -16.88 22.00
C GLY A 379 9.82 -15.82 22.92
N ILE A 380 9.07 -14.74 23.20
CA ILE A 380 9.49 -13.67 24.12
C ILE A 380 9.82 -14.26 25.50
N LYS A 381 8.91 -15.04 26.09
CA LYS A 381 9.10 -15.62 27.44
C LYS A 381 10.36 -16.48 27.56
N PHE A 382 10.57 -17.40 26.62
CA PHE A 382 11.68 -18.34 26.69
C PHE A 382 13.01 -17.72 26.24
N THR A 383 12.99 -16.83 25.25
CA THR A 383 14.19 -16.09 24.82
C THR A 383 14.64 -15.09 25.88
N GLU A 384 13.73 -14.43 26.59
CA GLU A 384 14.07 -13.55 27.73
C GLU A 384 14.80 -14.34 28.83
N ARG A 385 14.26 -15.50 29.22
CA ARG A 385 14.89 -16.36 30.22
C ARG A 385 16.27 -16.82 29.76
N ARG A 386 16.42 -17.24 28.50
CA ARG A 386 17.70 -17.63 27.92
C ARG A 386 18.69 -16.46 27.90
N LEU A 387 18.24 -15.27 27.50
CA LEU A 387 19.04 -14.04 27.46
C LEU A 387 19.56 -13.67 28.86
N SER A 388 18.73 -13.75 29.90
CA SER A 388 19.14 -13.47 31.28
C SER A 388 20.23 -14.42 31.79
N MET A 389 20.11 -15.71 31.48
CA MET A 389 21.09 -16.74 31.84
C MET A 389 22.40 -16.56 31.05
N GLN A 390 22.30 -16.28 29.75
CA GLN A 390 23.48 -16.04 28.92
C GLN A 390 24.21 -14.78 29.35
N LYS A 391 23.50 -13.72 29.71
CA LYS A 391 24.10 -12.49 30.24
C LYS A 391 24.94 -12.79 31.49
N THR A 392 24.37 -13.52 32.45
CA THR A 392 25.08 -13.95 33.66
C THR A 392 26.28 -14.83 33.33
N SER A 393 26.13 -15.77 32.37
CA SER A 393 27.23 -16.64 31.90
C SER A 393 28.37 -15.84 31.25
N THR A 394 28.05 -14.83 30.44
CA THR A 394 29.03 -13.95 29.79
C THR A 394 29.75 -13.06 30.81
N GLU A 395 29.04 -12.53 31.80
CA GLU A 395 29.62 -11.76 32.91
C GLU A 395 30.60 -12.61 33.73
N ALA A 396 30.21 -13.84 34.11
CA ALA A 396 31.09 -14.76 34.83
C ALA A 396 32.31 -15.17 34.01
N ALA A 397 32.14 -15.41 32.70
CA ALA A 397 33.27 -15.74 31.83
C ALA A 397 34.21 -14.55 31.60
N LYS A 398 33.69 -13.32 31.61
CA LYS A 398 34.49 -12.10 31.57
C LYS A 398 35.35 -11.98 32.84
N GLU A 399 34.74 -12.17 34.01
CA GLU A 399 35.45 -12.14 35.28
C GLU A 399 36.53 -13.23 35.35
N ALA A 400 36.23 -14.44 34.87
CA ALA A 400 37.22 -15.53 34.77
C ALA A 400 38.38 -15.19 33.82
N LEU A 401 38.12 -14.49 32.71
CA LEU A 401 39.17 -13.99 31.81
C LEU A 401 40.04 -12.94 32.49
N ASP A 402 39.42 -11.97 33.16
CA ASP A 402 40.13 -10.88 33.83
C ASP A 402 41.03 -11.41 34.96
N LEU A 403 40.50 -12.29 35.83
CA LEU A 403 41.27 -12.97 36.89
C LEU A 403 42.31 -13.96 36.33
N GLY A 404 41.99 -14.62 35.22
CA GLY A 404 42.89 -15.54 34.52
C GLY A 404 44.12 -14.81 33.97
N LEU A 405 43.94 -13.61 33.42
CA LEU A 405 45.04 -12.76 32.95
C LEU A 405 45.99 -12.39 34.09
N ASP A 406 45.44 -11.97 35.23
CA ASP A 406 46.23 -11.60 36.41
C ASP A 406 46.97 -12.81 37.00
N SER A 407 46.30 -13.96 37.09
CA SER A 407 46.88 -15.20 37.59
C SER A 407 47.99 -15.72 36.66
N TYR A 408 47.79 -15.65 35.34
CA TYR A 408 48.80 -16.03 34.35
C TYR A 408 50.05 -15.15 34.44
N ARG A 409 49.87 -13.82 34.55
CA ARG A 409 50.99 -12.88 34.76
C ARG A 409 51.77 -13.14 36.05
N ALA A 410 51.11 -13.65 37.08
CA ALA A 410 51.74 -14.04 38.34
C ALA A 410 52.32 -15.47 38.33
N GLY A 411 52.18 -16.22 37.23
CA GLY A 411 52.61 -17.62 37.12
C GLY A 411 51.74 -18.62 37.91
N GLY A 412 50.54 -18.21 38.32
CA GLY A 412 49.61 -19.04 39.10
C GLY A 412 48.78 -20.03 38.27
N ILE A 413 48.66 -19.81 36.96
CA ILE A 413 48.02 -20.73 36.00
C ILE A 413 48.87 -20.84 34.73
N ASP A 414 48.73 -21.95 34.00
CA ASP A 414 49.39 -22.12 32.70
C ASP A 414 48.70 -21.34 31.58
N PHE A 415 49.40 -21.21 30.45
CA PHE A 415 48.92 -20.49 29.27
C PHE A 415 47.65 -21.11 28.65
N LEU A 416 47.49 -22.43 28.67
CA LEU A 416 46.34 -23.10 28.08
C LEU A 416 45.07 -22.80 28.88
N THR A 417 45.17 -22.75 30.21
CA THR A 417 44.08 -22.36 31.11
C THR A 417 43.63 -20.92 30.86
N PHE A 418 44.59 -20.01 30.67
CA PHE A 418 44.28 -18.62 30.30
C PHE A 418 43.64 -18.52 28.90
N LEU A 419 44.19 -19.22 27.90
CA LEU A 419 43.66 -19.24 26.54
C LEU A 419 42.24 -19.82 26.50
N ASP A 420 41.96 -20.87 27.27
CA ASP A 420 40.61 -21.44 27.39
C ASP A 420 39.64 -20.41 27.98
N SER A 421 40.01 -19.67 29.04
CA SER A 421 39.18 -18.59 29.59
C SER A 421 38.85 -17.50 28.56
N THR A 422 39.82 -17.18 27.68
CA THR A 422 39.65 -16.22 26.58
C THR A 422 38.64 -16.73 25.56
N HIS A 423 38.80 -17.96 25.07
CA HIS A 423 37.85 -18.58 24.15
C HIS A 423 36.45 -18.75 24.74
N SER A 424 36.40 -19.07 26.04
CA SER A 424 35.20 -19.25 26.84
C SER A 424 34.37 -17.95 26.91
N TYR A 425 35.02 -16.79 27.14
CA TYR A 425 34.37 -15.48 27.11
C TYR A 425 33.94 -15.07 25.69
N GLN A 426 34.81 -15.20 24.69
CA GLN A 426 34.52 -14.81 23.30
C GLN A 426 33.29 -15.52 22.74
N ARG A 427 33.20 -16.85 22.94
CA ARG A 427 32.05 -17.66 22.52
C ARG A 427 30.76 -17.21 23.19
N ARG A 428 30.77 -16.99 24.51
CA ARG A 428 29.59 -16.53 25.25
C ARG A 428 29.13 -15.15 24.84
N LYS A 429 30.07 -14.25 24.52
CA LYS A 429 29.79 -12.90 24.02
C LYS A 429 29.15 -12.96 22.63
N ASP A 430 29.62 -13.82 21.71
CA ASP A 430 28.98 -14.01 20.39
C ASP A 430 27.56 -14.60 20.50
N GLU A 431 27.38 -15.61 21.34
CA GLU A 431 26.07 -16.20 21.66
C GLU A 431 25.11 -15.17 22.26
N LEU A 432 25.61 -14.27 23.11
CA LEU A 432 24.80 -13.21 23.72
C LEU A 432 24.16 -12.30 22.67
N PHE A 433 24.90 -11.90 21.62
CA PHE A 433 24.34 -11.09 20.53
C PHE A 433 23.29 -11.86 19.71
N THR A 434 23.51 -13.17 19.52
CA THR A 434 22.52 -14.03 18.87
C THR A 434 21.22 -14.09 19.67
N PHE A 435 21.31 -14.20 21.00
CA PHE A 435 20.14 -14.23 21.87
C PHE A 435 19.43 -12.88 22.00
N TYR A 436 20.16 -11.76 21.93
CA TYR A 436 19.53 -10.44 21.79
C TYR A 436 18.71 -10.34 20.50
N LEU A 437 19.27 -10.79 19.36
CA LEU A 437 18.56 -10.79 18.09
C LEU A 437 17.26 -11.61 18.17
N GLU A 438 17.31 -12.84 18.67
CA GLU A 438 16.13 -13.70 18.78
C GLU A 438 15.06 -13.13 19.72
N TYR A 439 15.48 -12.55 20.85
CA TYR A 439 14.57 -11.89 21.79
C TYR A 439 13.83 -10.74 21.09
N TYR A 440 14.57 -9.86 20.40
CA TYR A 440 13.97 -8.73 19.69
C TYR A 440 13.14 -9.12 18.48
N GLN A 441 13.53 -10.16 17.73
CA GLN A 441 12.71 -10.72 16.66
C GLN A 441 11.39 -11.28 17.19
N SER A 442 11.38 -11.87 18.38
CA SER A 442 10.14 -12.37 19.02
C SER A 442 9.14 -11.24 19.32
N PHE A 443 9.60 -10.03 19.61
CA PHE A 443 8.70 -8.85 19.72
C PHE A 443 8.10 -8.48 18.38
N ILE A 444 8.92 -8.44 17.32
CA ILE A 444 8.44 -8.13 15.97
C ILE A 444 7.42 -9.20 15.53
N ASP A 445 7.68 -10.47 15.83
CA ASP A 445 6.74 -11.57 15.57
C ASP A 445 5.42 -11.39 16.29
N LEU A 446 5.44 -10.92 17.53
CA LEU A 446 4.23 -10.66 18.28
C LEU A 446 3.40 -9.54 17.64
N TYR A 447 4.02 -8.40 17.33
CA TYR A 447 3.32 -7.30 16.65
C TYR A 447 2.79 -7.73 15.28
N GLY A 448 3.60 -8.43 14.48
CA GLY A 448 3.19 -8.98 13.18
C GLY A 448 2.00 -9.93 13.31
N ALA A 449 2.04 -10.88 14.25
CA ALA A 449 0.98 -11.86 14.46
C ALA A 449 -0.36 -11.25 14.89
N LEU A 450 -0.33 -10.07 15.53
CA LEU A 450 -1.52 -9.37 16.01
C LEU A 450 -2.05 -8.33 15.02
N GLY A 451 -1.39 -8.13 13.87
CA GLY A 451 -1.76 -7.11 12.89
C GLY A 451 -1.19 -5.71 13.16
N GLY A 452 -0.15 -5.61 13.99
CA GLY A 452 0.49 -4.35 14.37
C GLY A 452 1.26 -3.73 13.22
N GLY A 453 1.04 -2.43 13.00
CA GLY A 453 1.67 -1.69 11.89
C GLY A 453 0.72 -1.29 10.76
N ILE A 454 -0.55 -1.65 10.87
CA ILE A 454 -1.63 -1.26 9.95
C ILE A 454 -2.70 -0.51 10.75
N PRO A 455 -3.17 0.67 10.30
CA PRO A 455 -4.34 1.31 10.90
C PRO A 455 -5.55 0.40 10.73
N TYR A 456 -6.30 0.13 11.80
CA TYR A 456 -7.50 -0.69 11.71
C TYR A 456 -8.56 0.03 10.87
N ARG A 457 -8.83 -0.51 9.67
CA ARG A 457 -10.01 -0.13 8.89
C ARG A 457 -11.20 -0.85 9.51
N GLY A 458 -11.98 -0.14 10.32
CA GLY A 458 -13.14 -0.71 11.01
C GLY A 458 -14.05 -1.52 10.09
N ALA A 459 -14.73 -2.53 10.63
CA ALA A 459 -15.84 -3.15 9.94
C ALA A 459 -16.88 -2.06 9.61
N TYR A 460 -17.32 -1.99 8.36
CA TYR A 460 -18.37 -1.07 7.93
C TYR A 460 -19.61 -1.27 8.81
N SER A 461 -19.81 -0.38 9.79
CA SER A 461 -21.01 -0.32 10.60
C SER A 461 -22.11 0.29 9.72
N GLY A 462 -22.86 -0.57 9.04
CA GLY A 462 -24.15 -0.18 8.47
C GLY A 462 -25.15 0.11 9.59
N THR A 463 -25.07 1.27 10.24
CA THR A 463 -26.18 1.81 11.05
C THR A 463 -26.25 3.33 10.95
N SER A 464 -27.22 3.81 10.16
CA SER A 464 -27.76 5.15 10.32
C SER A 464 -28.47 5.23 11.68
N GLN A 465 -27.92 5.98 12.63
CA GLN A 465 -28.65 6.49 13.78
C GLN A 465 -28.22 7.94 14.08
N VAL A 466 -28.95 8.88 13.49
CA VAL A 466 -28.95 10.27 13.93
C VAL A 466 -29.97 10.41 15.07
N LYS A 467 -29.53 10.83 16.26
CA LYS A 467 -30.36 11.64 17.14
C LYS A 467 -29.52 12.77 17.75
N GLY A 468 -30.12 13.95 17.68
CA GLY A 468 -29.51 15.26 17.81
C GLY A 468 -29.00 15.67 19.18
N SER A 469 -28.45 16.88 19.12
CA SER A 469 -27.71 17.66 20.09
C SER A 469 -28.45 18.06 21.36
N ILE A 470 -27.66 18.58 22.31
CA ILE A 470 -27.73 19.87 23.04
C ILE A 470 -26.84 19.68 24.28
N ALA A 471 -26.06 20.61 24.83
CA ALA A 471 -25.47 21.88 24.42
C ALA A 471 -24.58 22.34 25.62
N ALA A 472 -23.74 23.33 25.35
CA ALA A 472 -23.28 24.37 26.27
C ALA A 472 -22.18 23.99 27.30
N LEU A 473 -20.97 24.54 27.15
CA LEU A 473 -20.68 25.91 27.60
C LEU A 473 -19.27 26.38 27.19
N ASP A 474 -19.25 27.60 26.66
CA ASP A 474 -18.15 28.48 26.25
C ASP A 474 -17.20 28.91 27.39
N ALA A 475 -15.99 29.36 27.05
CA ALA A 475 -15.68 30.81 26.92
C ALA A 475 -14.18 31.14 27.13
N GLY A 476 -13.63 31.95 26.20
CA GLY A 476 -12.40 32.71 26.39
C GLY A 476 -11.80 33.27 25.08
N GLU A 477 -12.23 34.46 24.67
CA GLU A 477 -11.71 35.26 23.55
C GLU A 477 -10.17 35.42 23.56
N GLN A 478 -9.48 35.01 22.48
CA GLN A 478 -8.24 35.63 21.98
C GLN A 478 -7.75 35.03 20.63
N LYS A 479 -8.16 35.67 19.53
CA LYS A 479 -7.47 35.92 18.23
C LYS A 479 -8.45 35.73 17.07
N LYS A 480 -8.37 36.58 16.04
CA LYS A 480 -8.94 36.35 14.70
C LYS A 480 -8.20 35.18 13.98
N ALA A 481 -8.15 34.04 14.67
CA ALA A 481 -7.58 32.75 14.32
C ALA A 481 -8.63 31.62 14.53
N ASP A 482 -9.89 32.00 14.82
CA ASP A 482 -10.96 31.09 15.22
C ASP A 482 -11.55 30.24 14.07
N GLU A 483 -11.12 30.44 12.81
CA GLU A 483 -11.50 29.59 11.67
C GLU A 483 -10.46 28.49 11.36
N LEU A 484 -9.32 28.49 12.03
CA LEU A 484 -8.28 27.46 11.90
C LEU A 484 -8.32 26.53 13.11
N SER A 485 -8.26 25.21 12.88
CA SER A 485 -8.26 24.21 13.95
C SER A 485 -6.84 23.81 14.39
N GLY A 486 -6.72 23.37 15.65
CA GLY A 486 -5.49 23.20 16.45
C GLY A 486 -4.36 22.30 15.90
N PRO A 487 -3.32 22.05 16.72
CA PRO A 487 -1.91 21.99 16.30
C PRO A 487 -1.65 20.96 15.19
N SER A 488 -1.04 21.44 14.10
CA SER A 488 -0.44 20.60 13.06
C SER A 488 0.70 19.75 13.63
N TRP A 489 0.98 18.61 12.99
CA TRP A 489 2.17 17.80 13.25
C TRP A 489 3.46 18.47 12.75
N ILE A 490 3.32 19.64 12.10
CA ILE A 490 4.37 20.60 11.80
C ILE A 490 4.37 21.65 12.93
N GLU A 491 5.42 21.62 13.75
CA GLU A 491 5.54 22.41 14.97
C GLU A 491 5.38 23.92 14.68
N GLY A 492 4.31 24.54 15.23
CA GLY A 492 4.03 25.97 15.14
C GLY A 492 3.26 26.44 13.89
N GLU A 493 2.65 25.54 13.12
CA GLU A 493 1.81 25.89 11.97
C GLU A 493 0.33 25.53 12.17
N GLU A 494 -0.55 26.45 11.79
CA GLU A 494 -2.00 26.28 11.69
C GLU A 494 -2.37 26.35 10.21
N GLY A 495 -3.32 25.54 9.75
CA GLY A 495 -3.65 25.47 8.32
C GLY A 495 -4.85 24.60 7.97
N TRP A 496 -5.26 23.68 8.84
CA TRP A 496 -6.55 23.02 8.70
C TRP A 496 -7.67 23.95 9.15
N LEU A 497 -8.71 24.06 8.33
CA LEU A 497 -9.88 24.86 8.65
C LEU A 497 -10.79 24.10 9.62
N VAL A 498 -11.51 24.85 10.46
CA VAL A 498 -12.53 24.29 11.37
C VAL A 498 -13.70 23.72 10.57
N GLU A 499 -14.09 24.42 9.50
CA GLU A 499 -15.08 23.98 8.52
C GLU A 499 -14.52 24.15 7.10
N PRO A 500 -14.96 23.32 6.13
CA PRO A 500 -14.54 23.50 4.74
C PRO A 500 -14.98 24.85 4.21
N GLU A 501 -14.08 25.57 3.55
CA GLU A 501 -14.38 26.85 2.91
C GLU A 501 -14.32 26.74 1.40
N ARG A 502 -15.07 27.61 0.72
CA ARG A 502 -15.06 27.65 -0.75
C ARG A 502 -13.91 28.50 -1.25
N TYR A 503 -13.12 27.95 -2.15
CA TYR A 503 -12.12 28.73 -2.88
C TYR A 503 -12.82 29.68 -3.87
N ARG A 504 -12.65 30.99 -3.69
CA ARG A 504 -13.15 32.06 -4.58
C ARG A 504 -12.04 32.96 -5.13
N GLY A 505 -10.78 32.55 -5.00
CA GLY A 505 -9.63 33.37 -5.41
C GLY A 505 -9.63 33.72 -6.91
N LYS A 506 -9.14 34.93 -7.25
CA LYS A 506 -9.02 35.44 -8.64
C LYS A 506 -8.02 34.69 -9.52
N GLU A 507 -7.26 33.73 -8.97
CA GLU A 507 -6.25 33.01 -9.73
C GLU A 507 -6.86 32.03 -10.72
N ARG A 508 -6.57 32.25 -12.01
CA ARG A 508 -7.17 31.47 -13.10
C ARG A 508 -6.55 30.08 -13.29
N TRP A 509 -5.37 29.81 -12.75
CA TRP A 509 -4.64 28.57 -13.01
C TRP A 509 -4.04 28.00 -11.73
N LEU A 510 -4.38 26.75 -11.45
CA LEU A 510 -3.87 25.99 -10.32
C LEU A 510 -3.04 24.80 -10.82
N VAL A 511 -2.08 24.39 -9.99
CA VAL A 511 -1.30 23.17 -10.23
C VAL A 511 -1.74 22.10 -9.24
N ARG A 512 -2.38 21.03 -9.73
CA ARG A 512 -2.80 19.89 -8.90
C ARG A 512 -1.73 18.82 -8.87
N LEU A 513 -1.36 18.37 -7.67
CA LEU A 513 -0.49 17.20 -7.46
C LEU A 513 -1.32 15.90 -7.42
N SER A 514 -0.65 14.75 -7.53
CA SER A 514 -1.29 13.46 -7.30
C SER A 514 -1.92 13.41 -5.90
N GLY A 515 -3.18 12.96 -5.84
CA GLY A 515 -3.93 12.92 -4.59
C GLY A 515 -3.25 12.10 -3.49
N VAL A 516 -3.45 12.53 -2.25
CA VAL A 516 -2.78 12.00 -1.06
C VAL A 516 -3.83 11.46 -0.09
N PHE A 517 -3.50 10.36 0.60
CA PHE A 517 -4.41 9.66 1.47
C PHE A 517 -4.33 10.21 2.90
N ASP A 518 -5.42 10.80 3.38
CA ASP A 518 -5.58 11.38 4.72
C ASP A 518 -4.75 12.65 5.03
N ALA A 519 -5.21 13.42 6.01
CA ALA A 519 -4.65 14.71 6.43
C ALA A 519 -3.16 14.61 6.82
N PHE A 520 -2.78 13.50 7.46
CA PHE A 520 -1.41 13.28 7.90
C PHE A 520 -0.41 13.16 6.74
N ALA A 521 -0.82 12.51 5.65
CA ALA A 521 0.01 12.38 4.47
C ALA A 521 0.11 13.70 3.71
N THR A 522 -0.95 14.52 3.70
CA THR A 522 -0.93 15.89 3.18
C THR A 522 0.13 16.75 3.90
N GLU A 523 0.18 16.72 5.23
CA GLU A 523 1.19 17.46 6.00
C GLU A 523 2.62 16.91 5.77
N SER A 524 2.76 15.60 5.60
CA SER A 524 4.05 14.96 5.29
C SER A 524 4.57 15.39 3.92
N VAL A 525 3.70 15.46 2.92
CA VAL A 525 4.02 15.98 1.58
C VAL A 525 4.46 17.44 1.68
N LEU A 526 3.76 18.28 2.45
CA LEU A 526 4.12 19.69 2.62
C LEU A 526 5.52 19.87 3.22
N LYS A 527 5.83 19.12 4.29
CA LYS A 527 7.14 19.17 4.96
C LYS A 527 8.28 18.78 4.02
N ASP A 528 8.06 17.73 3.24
CA ASP A 528 9.02 17.24 2.25
C ASP A 528 9.15 18.19 1.05
N PHE A 529 8.03 18.76 0.61
CA PHE A 529 7.95 19.70 -0.51
C PHE A 529 8.83 20.94 -0.26
N ARG A 530 8.67 21.62 0.88
CA ARG A 530 9.50 22.81 1.22
C ARG A 530 10.99 22.49 1.35
N ARG A 531 11.31 21.27 1.80
CA ARG A 531 12.71 20.84 1.94
C ARG A 531 13.37 20.60 0.58
N ARG A 532 12.64 20.04 -0.37
CA ARG A 532 13.14 19.68 -1.71
C ARG A 532 13.18 20.86 -2.67
N TYR A 533 12.24 21.79 -2.54
CA TYR A 533 12.14 22.96 -3.40
C TYR A 533 12.35 24.20 -2.51
N GLN A 534 13.57 24.71 -2.43
CA GLN A 534 13.89 25.81 -1.51
C GLN A 534 13.55 27.20 -2.08
N ASP A 535 13.33 27.30 -3.40
CA ASP A 535 12.99 28.55 -4.11
C ASP A 535 11.70 28.35 -4.90
N ILE A 536 10.56 28.57 -4.21
CA ILE A 536 9.25 28.04 -4.63
C ILE A 536 8.42 29.06 -5.45
N ARG A 537 9.05 30.07 -6.04
CA ARG A 537 8.29 31.09 -6.80
C ARG A 537 7.70 30.49 -8.09
N PRO A 538 6.44 30.81 -8.43
CA PRO A 538 5.54 31.77 -7.76
C PRO A 538 4.55 31.16 -6.74
N ALA A 539 4.64 29.87 -6.41
CA ALA A 539 3.66 29.20 -5.56
C ALA A 539 3.58 29.81 -4.15
N LYS A 540 2.35 30.16 -3.74
CA LYS A 540 2.02 30.87 -2.51
C LYS A 540 1.49 29.95 -1.42
N ALA A 541 0.50 29.13 -1.77
CA ALA A 541 -0.17 28.24 -0.82
C ALA A 541 -0.55 26.90 -1.47
N LEU A 542 -0.77 25.92 -0.62
CA LEU A 542 -1.29 24.61 -0.95
C LEU A 542 -2.68 24.49 -0.34
N LEU A 543 -3.65 24.15 -1.19
CA LEU A 543 -5.04 23.95 -0.86
C LEU A 543 -5.32 22.45 -0.82
N ALA A 544 -5.76 21.97 0.34
CA ALA A 544 -6.21 20.60 0.51
C ALA A 544 -7.70 20.54 0.14
N GLU A 545 -7.98 20.18 -1.10
CA GLU A 545 -9.34 19.93 -1.58
C GLU A 545 -9.73 18.50 -1.22
N ARG A 546 -10.81 18.35 -0.48
CA ARG A 546 -11.35 17.03 -0.16
C ARG A 546 -12.10 16.49 -1.38
N ILE A 547 -11.52 15.51 -2.06
CA ILE A 547 -12.06 14.88 -3.27
C ILE A 547 -12.84 13.58 -2.99
N GLY A 548 -12.85 13.13 -1.73
CA GLY A 548 -13.64 11.99 -1.32
C GLY A 548 -13.54 11.72 0.17
N PHE A 549 -14.61 11.15 0.72
CA PHE A 549 -14.71 10.73 2.12
C PHE A 549 -14.80 9.20 2.20
N THR A 550 -14.38 8.65 3.34
CA THR A 550 -14.96 7.39 3.84
C THR A 550 -15.98 7.81 4.91
N ASP A 551 -17.22 7.38 4.76
CA ASP A 551 -18.31 7.86 5.62
C ASP A 551 -18.18 7.26 7.03
N SER A 552 -17.79 8.09 8.01
CA SER A 552 -18.33 7.96 9.37
C SER A 552 -18.22 9.30 10.12
N GLU A 553 -19.37 9.74 10.62
CA GLU A 553 -19.54 10.96 11.38
C GLU A 553 -18.66 10.97 12.65
N LYS A 554 -17.94 12.09 12.83
CA LYS A 554 -17.38 12.62 14.09
C LYS A 554 -15.98 12.26 14.57
N GLN A 555 -15.14 11.53 13.82
CA GLN A 555 -13.69 11.56 14.08
C GLN A 555 -12.92 11.49 12.76
N ARG A 556 -11.94 12.40 12.60
CA ARG A 556 -11.06 12.61 11.42
C ARG A 556 -10.63 11.27 10.79
N GLN A 557 -11.42 10.81 9.83
CA GLN A 557 -11.25 9.56 9.11
C GLN A 557 -10.74 9.84 7.70
N ALA A 558 -9.92 8.91 7.23
CA ALA A 558 -9.18 8.95 5.98
C ALA A 558 -9.98 9.55 4.81
N SER A 559 -9.66 10.80 4.50
CA SER A 559 -10.21 11.53 3.36
C SER A 559 -9.20 11.56 2.23
N TRP A 560 -9.68 11.48 1.00
CA TRP A 560 -8.84 11.65 -0.17
C TRP A 560 -8.69 13.15 -0.41
N TYR A 561 -7.47 13.65 -0.40
CA TYR A 561 -7.19 15.04 -0.70
C TYR A 561 -6.50 15.18 -2.05
N ALA A 562 -7.04 16.03 -2.92
CA ALA A 562 -6.26 16.62 -4.00
C ALA A 562 -5.51 17.82 -3.44
N LEU A 563 -4.22 17.92 -3.74
CA LEU A 563 -3.42 19.06 -3.32
C LEU A 563 -3.31 20.01 -4.51
N ASN A 564 -3.91 21.18 -4.38
CA ASN A 564 -3.87 22.22 -5.41
C ASN A 564 -2.96 23.34 -4.97
N ILE A 565 -2.14 23.84 -5.88
CA ILE A 565 -1.17 24.89 -5.58
C ILE A 565 -1.60 26.16 -6.29
N THR A 566 -1.59 27.24 -5.52
CA THR A 566 -1.98 28.61 -5.88
C THR A 566 -0.73 29.51 -5.91
N GLY A 567 -0.80 30.65 -6.57
CA GLY A 567 0.23 31.67 -6.71
C GLY A 567 0.51 32.11 -8.14
N PHE A 568 -0.16 31.53 -9.14
CA PHE A 568 0.19 31.68 -10.56
C PHE A 568 -0.63 32.78 -11.23
N GLN A 569 0.02 33.73 -11.89
CA GLN A 569 -0.66 34.85 -12.55
C GLN A 569 -1.27 34.45 -13.89
N ASN A 570 -0.65 33.49 -14.58
CA ASN A 570 -1.08 33.01 -15.89
C ASN A 570 -0.79 31.51 -16.05
N LYS A 571 -1.32 30.92 -17.13
CA LYS A 571 -1.19 29.49 -17.42
C LYS A 571 0.26 29.05 -17.61
N ASP A 572 1.05 29.87 -18.28
CA ASP A 572 2.43 29.55 -18.65
C ASP A 572 3.30 29.43 -17.40
N GLU A 573 3.09 30.32 -16.43
CA GLU A 573 3.77 30.27 -15.13
C GLU A 573 3.43 28.99 -14.34
N ALA A 574 2.17 28.55 -14.38
CA ALA A 574 1.72 27.30 -13.77
C ALA A 574 2.28 26.07 -14.50
N GLU A 575 2.38 26.11 -15.83
CA GLU A 575 2.93 25.04 -16.65
C GLU A 575 4.45 24.89 -16.51
N ASP A 576 5.18 26.00 -16.45
CA ASP A 576 6.62 26.03 -16.20
C ASP A 576 6.95 25.45 -14.82
N TRP A 577 6.15 25.82 -13.84
CA TRP A 577 6.33 25.34 -12.48
C TRP A 577 5.95 23.86 -12.33
N CYS A 578 4.84 23.41 -12.95
CA CYS A 578 4.52 21.99 -13.02
C CYS A 578 5.59 21.19 -13.80
N SER A 579 6.21 21.79 -14.83
CA SER A 579 7.34 21.19 -15.54
C SER A 579 8.56 21.00 -14.62
N MET A 580 8.90 22.01 -13.79
CA MET A 580 9.95 21.88 -12.76
C MET A 580 9.66 20.74 -11.77
N LEU A 581 8.41 20.57 -11.36
CA LEU A 581 8.01 19.47 -10.49
C LEU A 581 8.17 18.10 -11.17
N ARG A 582 7.72 17.97 -12.43
CA ARG A 582 7.88 16.74 -13.23
C ARG A 582 9.35 16.38 -13.44
N LYS A 583 10.24 17.36 -13.64
CA LYS A 583 11.70 17.15 -13.71
C LYS A 583 12.26 16.55 -12.42
N ASN A 584 11.65 16.88 -11.28
CA ASN A 584 11.99 16.30 -9.98
C ASN A 584 11.09 15.11 -9.61
N GLN A 585 10.58 14.41 -10.63
CA GLN A 585 9.77 13.19 -10.54
C GLN A 585 8.43 13.33 -9.79
N GLN A 586 7.91 14.55 -9.63
CA GLN A 586 6.58 14.81 -9.07
C GLN A 586 5.54 14.92 -10.18
N ARG A 587 4.45 14.17 -10.08
CA ARG A 587 3.35 14.25 -11.05
C ARG A 587 2.43 15.41 -10.70
N CYS A 588 2.15 16.25 -11.69
CA CYS A 588 1.22 17.37 -11.56
C CYS A 588 0.43 17.59 -12.85
N ILE A 589 -0.71 18.26 -12.75
CA ILE A 589 -1.48 18.78 -13.87
C ILE A 589 -1.78 20.27 -13.63
N VAL A 590 -1.85 21.05 -14.70
CA VAL A 590 -2.29 22.44 -14.65
C VAL A 590 -3.73 22.49 -15.11
N PHE A 591 -4.59 23.14 -14.34
CA PHE A 591 -6.00 23.25 -14.66
C PHE A 591 -6.53 24.61 -14.23
N GLN A 592 -7.60 25.04 -14.91
CA GLN A 592 -8.40 26.16 -14.47
C GLN A 592 -9.55 25.59 -13.65
N PRO A 593 -9.82 26.10 -12.43
CA PRO A 593 -10.98 25.66 -11.67
C PRO A 593 -12.25 26.12 -12.38
N ASP A 594 -13.09 25.17 -12.82
CA ASP A 594 -14.29 25.45 -13.61
C ASP A 594 -15.52 25.84 -12.75
N ASP A 595 -15.43 25.77 -11.41
CA ASP A 595 -16.37 26.34 -10.43
C ASP A 595 -15.76 26.23 -9.00
N ASN A 596 -16.31 26.97 -8.02
CA ASN A 596 -15.82 27.05 -6.63
C ASN A 596 -15.75 25.67 -5.94
N PHE A 597 -14.54 25.14 -5.68
CA PHE A 597 -14.34 23.90 -4.92
C PHE A 597 -14.15 24.18 -3.43
N GLU A 598 -14.51 23.20 -2.58
CA GLU A 598 -14.34 23.30 -1.13
C GLU A 598 -12.97 22.77 -0.68
N VAL A 599 -12.33 23.53 0.20
CA VAL A 599 -11.03 23.23 0.78
C VAL A 599 -11.19 22.99 2.27
N ASP A 600 -10.53 21.95 2.76
CA ASP A 600 -10.51 21.61 4.18
C ASP A 600 -9.28 22.21 4.89
N GLY A 601 -8.28 22.63 4.13
CA GLY A 601 -7.06 23.23 4.67
C GLY A 601 -6.31 24.09 3.65
N VAL A 602 -5.68 25.13 4.17
CA VAL A 602 -4.84 26.08 3.43
C VAL A 602 -3.48 26.17 4.13
N PHE A 603 -2.42 25.86 3.41
CA PHE A 603 -1.07 25.81 3.94
C PHE A 603 -0.17 26.76 3.17
N LEU A 604 0.41 27.75 3.84
CA LEU A 604 1.40 28.61 3.20
C LEU A 604 2.64 27.82 2.83
N VAL A 605 3.09 28.00 1.60
CA VAL A 605 4.27 27.33 1.06
C VAL A 605 5.55 28.06 1.53
N ASP A 606 5.44 29.36 1.84
CA ASP A 606 6.53 30.19 2.34
C ASP A 606 6.04 31.18 3.42
N LYS A 607 6.80 31.32 4.52
CA LYS A 607 6.51 32.24 5.63
C LYS A 607 6.52 33.72 5.22
N ARG A 608 7.10 34.08 4.07
CA ARG A 608 7.06 35.45 3.53
C ARG A 608 5.65 35.91 3.16
N TYR A 609 4.73 34.97 2.91
CA TYR A 609 3.31 35.27 2.65
C TYR A 609 2.46 35.26 3.92
N ALA A 610 3.06 35.13 5.10
CA ALA A 610 2.33 35.09 6.39
C ALA A 610 1.66 36.42 6.78
N SER A 611 1.91 37.51 6.03
CA SER A 611 1.18 38.77 6.18
C SER A 611 -0.17 38.79 5.48
N GLU A 612 -0.41 37.85 4.54
CA GLU A 612 -1.72 37.61 3.95
C GLU A 612 -2.46 36.63 4.88
N SER A 613 -3.69 36.96 5.30
CA SER A 613 -4.48 36.00 6.09
C SER A 613 -4.82 34.79 5.23
N LEU A 614 -4.69 33.58 5.79
CA LEU A 614 -5.03 32.32 5.13
C LEU A 614 -6.45 32.33 4.53
N VAL A 615 -7.39 32.98 5.20
CA VAL A 615 -8.79 33.21 4.76
C VAL A 615 -8.86 34.20 3.58
N ALA A 616 -7.97 35.20 3.51
CA ALA A 616 -7.90 36.15 2.38
C ALA A 616 -7.28 35.54 1.11
N LEU A 617 -6.72 34.33 1.17
CA LEU A 617 -6.36 33.56 -0.03
C LEU A 617 -7.57 32.83 -0.63
N LEU A 618 -8.65 32.69 0.15
CA LEU A 618 -9.90 32.07 -0.26
C LEU A 618 -10.93 33.09 -0.73
N GLU A 619 -10.88 34.32 -0.21
CA GLU A 619 -11.78 35.42 -0.53
C GLU A 619 -11.06 36.57 -1.26
N ASP A 620 -11.77 37.32 -2.09
CA ASP A 620 -11.31 38.63 -2.54
C ASP A 620 -12.42 39.66 -2.29
N ASP A 621 -12.04 40.82 -1.75
CA ASP A 621 -12.94 41.95 -1.55
C ASP A 621 -13.44 42.42 -2.91
N ILE A 622 -14.75 42.30 -3.14
CA ILE A 622 -15.42 42.91 -4.27
C ILE A 622 -15.52 44.41 -3.96
N GLU A 623 -14.51 45.18 -4.36
CA GLU A 623 -14.70 46.61 -4.63
C GLU A 623 -14.88 46.84 -6.13
N ASP A 624 -16.08 47.33 -6.45
CA ASP A 624 -16.55 47.79 -7.75
C ASP A 624 -15.56 48.74 -8.45
N ASN A 625 -15.30 48.52 -9.75
CA ASN A 625 -15.68 49.51 -10.76
C ASN A 625 -15.41 49.08 -12.21
N GLU A 626 -16.49 49.20 -12.98
CA GLU A 626 -16.63 49.79 -14.31
C GLU A 626 -15.41 50.00 -15.24
N GLU A 627 -15.72 49.72 -16.51
CA GLU A 627 -15.24 50.41 -17.71
C GLU A 627 -13.88 50.06 -18.35
N SER A 628 -14.04 49.55 -19.59
CA SER A 628 -13.35 50.01 -20.80
C SER A 628 -12.24 49.12 -21.40
N LYS A 629 -12.57 48.64 -22.61
CA LYS A 629 -11.84 48.84 -23.87
C LYS A 629 -10.50 48.12 -24.12
N LEU A 630 -10.55 47.41 -25.25
CA LEU A 630 -9.56 47.35 -26.35
C LEU A 630 -8.39 46.35 -26.26
N LEU A 631 -8.49 45.32 -27.11
CA LEU A 631 -7.40 44.70 -27.89
C LEU A 631 -6.60 45.77 -28.70
N PRO A 632 -5.48 45.46 -29.43
CA PRO A 632 -4.71 44.20 -29.59
C PRO A 632 -3.16 44.37 -29.62
N GLY A 633 -2.44 43.23 -29.62
CA GLY A 633 -1.42 42.89 -30.64
C GLY A 633 0.01 43.47 -30.51
N GLU A 634 1.01 42.58 -30.54
CA GLU A 634 1.92 42.43 -31.69
C GLU A 634 2.91 41.28 -31.48
N GLN A 635 3.05 40.47 -32.52
CA GLN A 635 4.09 39.46 -32.72
C GLN A 635 5.37 40.12 -33.22
N THR A 636 6.54 39.56 -32.90
CA THR A 636 7.61 39.39 -33.91
C THR A 636 8.55 38.25 -33.55
N SER A 637 8.80 37.44 -34.58
CA SER A 637 9.75 36.33 -34.70
C SER A 637 11.20 36.78 -34.87
N GLY A 638 12.16 35.90 -34.56
CA GLY A 638 13.55 36.00 -35.05
C GLY A 638 14.33 34.71 -34.80
N THR A 639 14.82 34.10 -35.88
CA THR A 639 15.36 32.74 -36.06
C THR A 639 16.90 32.66 -36.12
N LEU A 640 17.41 31.41 -35.99
CA LEU A 640 18.60 30.75 -36.63
C LEU A 640 19.70 30.26 -35.65
N GLU A 641 19.80 28.93 -35.45
CA GLU A 641 20.81 27.97 -35.98
C GLU A 641 22.06 27.82 -35.07
N GLU A 642 22.76 26.70 -34.91
CA GLU A 642 22.54 25.24 -35.01
C GLU A 642 23.82 24.63 -34.38
N GLU A 643 23.73 23.64 -33.49
CA GLU A 643 24.54 22.41 -33.45
C GLU A 643 24.73 21.75 -32.07
N GLN A 644 24.39 20.45 -32.08
CA GLN A 644 25.09 19.30 -31.49
C GLN A 644 24.84 18.83 -30.03
N ILE A 645 24.07 17.73 -29.98
CA ILE A 645 24.34 16.42 -29.35
C ILE A 645 23.48 16.01 -28.14
N GLN A 646 22.84 14.84 -28.33
CA GLN A 646 22.39 13.80 -27.40
C GLN A 646 20.99 13.84 -26.74
N GLU A 647 20.24 12.78 -27.10
CA GLU A 647 19.37 11.92 -26.26
C GLU A 647 18.23 12.53 -25.42
N GLY A 648 17.01 12.02 -25.69
CA GLY A 648 16.09 11.63 -24.61
C GLY A 648 14.88 12.54 -24.32
N SER A 649 13.75 12.21 -24.95
CA SER A 649 12.34 12.31 -24.44
C SER A 649 11.81 13.61 -23.80
N VAL A 650 10.72 14.19 -24.34
CA VAL A 650 9.65 14.86 -23.56
C VAL A 650 8.25 14.59 -24.15
N ILE A 651 7.34 14.36 -23.21
CA ILE A 651 5.92 13.97 -23.23
C ILE A 651 4.99 15.10 -23.69
N ASP A 652 3.90 14.77 -24.42
CA ASP A 652 2.78 15.69 -24.71
C ASP A 652 1.71 15.73 -23.60
N LYS A 653 1.16 16.92 -23.41
CA LYS A 653 0.26 17.45 -22.38
C LYS A 653 -1.19 16.98 -22.56
N ARG A 654 -1.58 15.84 -21.97
CA ARG A 654 -3.02 15.51 -21.76
C ARG A 654 -3.37 14.70 -20.50
N GLY A 655 -2.58 14.75 -19.43
CA GLY A 655 -3.01 14.10 -18.17
C GLY A 655 -3.37 12.61 -18.32
N LEU A 656 -2.68 11.93 -19.24
CA LEU A 656 -2.72 10.48 -19.40
C LEU A 656 -1.34 9.93 -19.03
N LEU A 657 -1.30 9.04 -18.04
CA LEU A 657 -0.29 8.00 -17.97
C LEU A 657 -1.06 6.68 -17.90
N TYR A 658 -1.29 6.11 -19.08
CA TYR A 658 -1.76 4.76 -19.28
C TYR A 658 -0.78 3.75 -18.69
N SER A 659 -1.29 2.76 -17.97
CA SER A 659 -0.80 1.39 -18.12
C SER A 659 -1.54 0.76 -19.31
N LEU A 660 -0.96 0.78 -20.50
CA LEU A 660 -1.35 -0.14 -21.57
C LEU A 660 -0.09 -0.60 -22.30
N LEU A 661 0.17 -1.90 -22.17
CA LEU A 661 0.90 -2.68 -23.14
C LEU A 661 0.31 -2.39 -24.52
N LYS A 662 1.14 -1.93 -25.46
CA LYS A 662 0.80 -1.92 -26.89
C LYS A 662 1.57 -3.09 -27.51
N SER A 663 0.86 -4.14 -27.90
CA SER A 663 1.35 -5.06 -28.91
C SER A 663 1.14 -4.43 -30.28
N ASP A 664 2.15 -4.52 -31.12
CA ASP A 664 2.12 -4.06 -32.50
C ASP A 664 1.00 -4.70 -33.31
N GLY A 665 0.41 -3.92 -34.20
CA GLY A 665 -0.58 -4.38 -35.15
C GLY A 665 -1.03 -3.24 -36.05
N THR A 666 -0.24 -2.93 -37.06
CA THR A 666 -0.72 -2.20 -38.24
C THR A 666 -0.22 -2.83 -39.53
N HIS A 667 -1.10 -2.71 -40.53
CA HIS A 667 -1.02 -3.05 -41.96
C HIS A 667 -1.61 -4.43 -42.32
N ALA A 668 -2.59 -4.57 -43.21
CA ALA A 668 -3.33 -3.63 -44.06
C ALA A 668 -4.53 -4.39 -44.67
N TRP A 669 -5.55 -3.63 -45.11
CA TRP A 669 -6.81 -4.01 -45.79
C TRP A 669 -7.97 -4.43 -44.89
#